data_AF-A0A1F2TVE0-F1
#
_entry.id   AF-A0A1F2TVE0-F1
#
_cell.length_a   1.000
_cell.length_b   1.000
_cell.length_c   1.000
_cell.angle_alpha   90.00
_cell.angle_beta   90.00
_cell.angle_gamma   90.00
#
_symmetry.space_group_name_H-M   'P 1'
#
loop_
_entity.id
_entity.type
_entity.pdbx_description
1 polymer ?
#
loop_
_entity_poly.entity_id
_entity_poly.type
_entity_poly.pdbx_seq_one_letter_code
_entity_poly.pdbx_strand_id
1 'polypeptide(L)'
;MQLRAVIAGRALSLVSADDTASGWVFRGAAVVHETLSSFLEEVVTHVIPGTDPAVFDDVALSADLRVGRLALRYAAGTGEADSDMSFAARCELDAGSAAVDANVFYAKVGPASVLGLDLPGSITLEHERLFGPLLSSIAVDDLAAVYATGQVAPGAVTIPSVNPDGTIAPDRTLAFRAPIPQGLSLAFTIESGETTLPVTIPLDTAPAEHLRALLGDDPGSKAPRVKWIQVQKTLGPLTIQQIGAGWMAGVALFLDSSVKLAGLTVGLKAFSVSFPLSMLTAPSLDKLHVGIGGLSLAYEAGPTRISGAFLALPPADPSDLPDYEGEALIEAAGYTLSALGAYSSVRGEPSLFVFGMLGAVLGGPPFFFVTGVAAGFGYNRTLRIPTLDELPQFPLVQAAVATTPDQNPFRNASSPADALTVLHDYLAPQEGANWIAAGVRFTSFEMIQSFALLTVTFGTQCEIALLGRSTLTVPTGADNPIGFAEMVLEASFQPDTGLFAVNAKLTPASYVLSKACQLTGGFAFYMWFKDSADGSASAGDFVVTLGGYHPHFVKPASYPDVPRVGALWRVNDNLIVKASLYFALTPAAVMGGGSISAIWTSGDLRAWFDVDADFLLAWKPFHYEAEIDLSLGASYTIDLLFTTATITAHLGVHLSLWGPSFAGTARVDLYVVSFTISFGNSTPAIEPIAWDDFRASFLPKADSAPQSTGMLGAGADAALWYSRVASGLLKDVSGDPSHDLDWVLDPEAFELVSVSAIPSKTATLVTGDEKTLAQKRIAISPSWATGFGVGPMGVANDDFTSDHTVTLVRIVEKAPGPPVVWQAQYDFDFSAHGACTALTANLPSAAWSKETALSPSMDRLNSAPRTIAGALVGLSLKAASKPADRTLPISLDTLEKTKDVTVPFTWAPQVAPTTDTFDQTQAMATFKNTIGTTPMKTRDDRIAVLQAQGMLIDAAVHLDRLKAAADVVLLAPPILSLLGEARVR
;
A
#
# COMPACT_ATOMS: atom_id res chain seq x y z
N MET A 1 -38.90 67.95 -12.19
CA MET A 1 -39.75 68.91 -11.43
C MET A 1 -41.07 68.23 -11.15
N GLN A 2 -41.53 68.26 -9.89
CA GLN A 2 -42.64 67.48 -9.31
C GLN A 2 -44.02 67.75 -9.98
N LEU A 3 -44.96 66.78 -9.99
CA LEU A 3 -46.09 66.72 -9.02
C LEU A 3 -47.11 65.57 -9.29
N ARG A 4 -47.31 64.76 -8.24
CA ARG A 4 -48.52 64.11 -7.65
C ARG A 4 -49.83 63.83 -8.45
N ALA A 5 -50.18 62.53 -8.42
CA ALA A 5 -51.33 61.90 -7.74
C ALA A 5 -52.76 61.78 -8.37
N VAL A 6 -53.19 60.51 -8.46
CA VAL A 6 -54.48 59.86 -8.07
C VAL A 6 -55.77 60.03 -8.93
N ILE A 7 -56.13 58.88 -9.54
CA ILE A 7 -57.42 58.15 -9.67
C ILE A 7 -58.73 58.94 -9.92
N ALA A 8 -59.38 58.64 -11.06
CA ALA A 8 -60.80 58.25 -11.24
C ALA A 8 -61.33 58.66 -12.63
N GLY A 9 -61.80 57.73 -13.45
CA GLY A 9 -62.55 58.08 -14.67
C GLY A 9 -62.61 56.99 -15.73
N ARG A 10 -63.81 56.45 -15.96
CA ARG A 10 -64.17 55.57 -17.09
C ARG A 10 -63.88 56.24 -18.45
N ALA A 11 -63.43 55.48 -19.46
CA ALA A 11 -64.11 55.28 -20.75
C ALA A 11 -63.24 54.53 -21.80
N LEU A 12 -63.90 53.57 -22.46
CA LEU A 12 -63.72 53.01 -23.81
C LEU A 12 -62.53 53.43 -24.70
N SER A 13 -61.98 52.46 -25.45
CA SER A 13 -62.12 52.43 -26.93
C SER A 13 -61.56 51.16 -27.58
N LEU A 14 -62.38 50.51 -28.41
CA LEU A 14 -61.91 49.62 -29.49
C LEU A 14 -61.24 50.47 -30.58
N VAL A 15 -60.11 49.99 -31.10
CA VAL A 15 -59.60 50.33 -32.44
C VAL A 15 -59.19 49.02 -33.12
N SER A 16 -59.66 48.82 -34.35
CA SER A 16 -59.44 47.62 -35.17
C SER A 16 -58.05 47.60 -35.79
N ALA A 17 -57.54 46.39 -36.05
CA ALA A 17 -56.67 46.13 -37.19
C ALA A 17 -57.04 44.77 -37.80
N ASP A 18 -57.53 44.82 -39.04
CA ASP A 18 -57.44 43.73 -40.02
C ASP A 18 -55.96 43.27 -40.10
N ASP A 19 -55.56 42.04 -40.45
CA ASP A 19 -56.17 41.03 -41.30
C ASP A 19 -55.47 39.67 -41.03
N THR A 20 -56.19 38.57 -41.30
CA THR A 20 -55.75 37.15 -41.40
C THR A 20 -55.53 36.27 -40.13
N ALA A 21 -56.34 35.20 -40.10
CA ALA A 21 -56.31 33.95 -39.31
C ALA A 21 -56.81 33.99 -37.85
N SER A 22 -58.03 33.48 -37.69
CA SER A 22 -58.93 33.53 -36.53
C SER A 22 -58.71 32.43 -35.48
N GLY A 23 -58.76 32.82 -34.20
CA GLY A 23 -58.98 31.94 -33.04
C GLY A 23 -59.67 32.72 -31.91
N TRP A 24 -60.82 32.23 -31.43
CA TRP A 24 -61.70 32.91 -30.48
C TRP A 24 -61.12 32.91 -29.05
N VAL A 25 -61.22 34.03 -28.33
CA VAL A 25 -60.90 34.12 -26.89
C VAL A 25 -62.18 34.03 -26.06
N PHE A 26 -62.34 32.94 -25.29
CA PHE A 26 -63.45 32.78 -24.34
C PHE A 26 -63.14 33.43 -22.97
N ARG A 27 -64.20 33.93 -22.32
CA ARG A 27 -64.20 34.42 -20.92
C ARG A 27 -63.91 33.28 -19.93
N GLY A 28 -62.64 32.98 -19.72
CA GLY A 28 -62.15 32.08 -18.66
C GLY A 28 -60.78 32.46 -18.08
N ALA A 29 -60.05 33.36 -18.75
CA ALA A 29 -58.67 33.71 -18.41
C ALA A 29 -58.48 34.43 -17.05
N ALA A 30 -59.50 35.13 -16.54
CA ALA A 30 -59.40 35.83 -15.26
C ALA A 30 -59.33 34.88 -14.05
N VAL A 31 -60.08 33.77 -14.09
CA VAL A 31 -60.10 32.76 -13.02
C VAL A 31 -58.82 31.94 -13.01
N VAL A 32 -58.27 31.63 -14.19
CA VAL A 32 -56.98 30.95 -14.34
C VAL A 32 -55.82 31.84 -13.85
N HIS A 33 -55.86 33.14 -14.12
CA HIS A 33 -54.84 34.08 -13.66
C HIS A 33 -54.86 34.26 -12.14
N GLU A 34 -56.05 34.33 -11.51
CA GLU A 34 -56.18 34.36 -10.04
C GLU A 34 -55.71 33.05 -9.39
N THR A 35 -56.04 31.90 -9.98
CA THR A 35 -55.66 30.58 -9.43
C THR A 35 -54.16 30.32 -9.60
N LEU A 36 -53.58 30.69 -10.73
CA LEU A 36 -52.15 30.57 -10.99
C LEU A 36 -51.35 31.55 -10.12
N SER A 37 -51.88 32.77 -9.90
CA SER A 37 -51.32 33.77 -8.97
C SER A 37 -51.32 33.28 -7.53
N SER A 38 -52.46 32.76 -7.03
CA SER A 38 -52.56 32.26 -5.66
C SER A 38 -51.72 31.00 -5.45
N PHE A 39 -51.61 30.15 -6.47
CA PHE A 39 -50.77 28.95 -6.44
C PHE A 39 -49.27 29.30 -6.50
N LEU A 40 -48.88 30.28 -7.32
CA LEU A 40 -47.51 30.80 -7.33
C LEU A 40 -47.16 31.49 -6.01
N GLU A 41 -48.08 32.21 -5.38
CA GLU A 41 -47.92 32.71 -4.00
C GLU A 41 -47.73 31.57 -3.00
N GLU A 42 -48.48 30.47 -3.11
CA GLU A 42 -48.43 29.30 -2.22
C GLU A 42 -47.13 28.49 -2.42
N VAL A 43 -46.67 28.33 -3.66
CA VAL A 43 -45.38 27.73 -4.03
C VAL A 43 -44.23 28.61 -3.56
N VAL A 44 -44.30 29.93 -3.74
CA VAL A 44 -43.25 30.88 -3.33
C VAL A 44 -43.15 30.98 -1.80
N THR A 45 -44.27 30.98 -1.08
CA THR A 45 -44.29 30.99 0.40
C THR A 45 -43.77 29.69 1.03
N HIS A 46 -43.92 28.54 0.36
CA HIS A 46 -43.46 27.24 0.87
C HIS A 46 -42.05 26.85 0.39
N VAL A 47 -41.59 27.36 -0.76
CA VAL A 47 -40.26 27.05 -1.32
C VAL A 47 -39.17 28.00 -0.79
N ILE A 48 -39.52 29.21 -0.32
CA ILE A 48 -38.54 30.19 0.22
C ILE A 48 -39.08 30.86 1.51
N PRO A 49 -38.80 30.31 2.71
CA PRO A 49 -39.25 30.92 3.96
C PRO A 49 -38.49 32.24 4.24
N GLY A 50 -39.23 33.36 4.39
CA GLY A 50 -38.69 34.63 4.90
C GLY A 50 -38.53 35.77 3.89
N THR A 51 -39.11 35.68 2.69
CA THR A 51 -39.11 36.80 1.72
C THR A 51 -40.41 37.60 1.85
N ASP A 52 -40.31 38.92 2.04
CA ASP A 52 -41.47 39.83 2.09
C ASP A 52 -42.18 39.80 0.73
N PRO A 53 -43.51 39.48 0.67
CA PRO A 53 -44.26 39.41 -0.59
C PRO A 53 -44.21 40.72 -1.41
N ALA A 54 -43.90 41.86 -0.78
CA ALA A 54 -43.74 43.14 -1.46
C ALA A 54 -42.50 43.26 -2.38
N VAL A 55 -41.53 42.34 -2.30
CA VAL A 55 -40.34 42.35 -3.20
C VAL A 55 -40.67 41.86 -4.62
N PHE A 56 -41.81 41.21 -4.81
CA PHE A 56 -42.25 40.69 -6.11
C PHE A 56 -43.34 41.52 -6.80
N ASP A 57 -43.76 42.66 -6.23
CA ASP A 57 -44.63 43.62 -6.94
C ASP A 57 -43.97 44.20 -8.21
N ASP A 58 -42.64 44.06 -8.36
CA ASP A 58 -41.88 44.40 -9.57
C ASP A 58 -41.54 43.19 -10.47
N VAL A 59 -41.97 41.96 -10.10
CA VAL A 59 -42.06 40.84 -11.05
C VAL A 59 -43.48 40.84 -11.61
N ALA A 60 -43.83 41.93 -12.26
CA ALA A 60 -44.68 41.80 -13.43
C ALA A 60 -44.04 40.70 -14.29
N LEU A 61 -44.82 39.68 -14.68
CA LEU A 61 -44.50 38.78 -15.79
C LEU A 61 -44.04 39.67 -16.96
N SER A 62 -42.74 39.91 -17.03
CA SER A 62 -42.19 40.83 -18.00
C SER A 62 -42.29 40.07 -19.31
N ALA A 63 -43.03 40.67 -20.24
CA ALA A 63 -43.09 40.27 -21.62
C ALA A 63 -41.75 40.56 -22.31
N ASP A 64 -40.64 40.10 -21.73
CA ASP A 64 -39.29 40.13 -22.31
C ASP A 64 -38.58 38.78 -22.08
N LEU A 65 -39.33 37.69 -22.23
CA LEU A 65 -38.84 36.46 -22.88
C LEU A 65 -38.51 36.82 -24.35
N ARG A 66 -37.38 37.52 -24.56
CA ARG A 66 -36.83 37.70 -25.90
C ARG A 66 -36.11 36.41 -26.29
N VAL A 67 -36.59 35.86 -27.40
CA VAL A 67 -36.24 34.59 -28.05
C VAL A 67 -36.99 33.39 -27.45
N GLY A 68 -38.25 33.22 -27.89
CA GLY A 68 -39.09 32.04 -27.61
C GLY A 68 -40.58 32.41 -27.53
N ARG A 69 -41.37 32.05 -28.55
CA ARG A 69 -42.84 32.23 -28.53
C ARG A 69 -43.47 31.25 -27.52
N LEU A 70 -43.87 31.71 -26.33
CA LEU A 70 -44.75 30.91 -25.47
C LEU A 70 -46.20 31.03 -25.98
N ALA A 71 -46.65 30.08 -26.80
CA ALA A 71 -48.04 29.99 -27.25
C ALA A 71 -48.87 29.16 -26.25
N LEU A 72 -49.52 29.80 -25.28
CA LEU A 72 -50.48 29.15 -24.39
C LEU A 72 -51.75 28.78 -25.18
N ARG A 73 -51.88 27.53 -25.61
CA ARG A 73 -53.14 26.96 -26.12
C ARG A 73 -53.79 26.12 -25.02
N TYR A 74 -55.00 26.53 -24.62
CA TYR A 74 -55.77 25.87 -23.57
C TYR A 74 -56.59 24.71 -24.13
N ALA A 75 -56.45 23.53 -23.52
CA ALA A 75 -57.28 22.36 -23.77
C ALA A 75 -58.07 22.01 -22.50
N ALA A 76 -59.34 22.39 -22.43
CA ALA A 76 -60.25 21.85 -21.41
C ALA A 76 -60.72 20.46 -21.83
N GLY A 77 -60.44 19.45 -21.00
CA GLY A 77 -61.10 18.15 -21.10
C GLY A 77 -62.60 18.30 -20.89
N THR A 78 -63.41 17.76 -21.79
CA THR A 78 -64.86 17.73 -21.68
C THR A 78 -65.29 16.63 -20.69
N GLY A 79 -65.24 16.92 -19.40
CA GLY A 79 -65.76 16.06 -18.33
C GLY A 79 -66.60 16.89 -17.36
N GLU A 80 -67.79 16.39 -17.01
CA GLU A 80 -68.71 17.04 -16.06
C GLU A 80 -68.05 17.35 -14.72
N ALA A 81 -68.50 18.45 -14.11
CA ALA A 81 -67.97 19.04 -12.91
C ALA A 81 -67.88 18.06 -11.72
N ASP A 82 -66.67 17.62 -11.39
CA ASP A 82 -66.23 17.46 -10.00
C ASP A 82 -64.68 17.61 -9.87
N SER A 83 -64.30 18.50 -8.95
CA SER A 83 -63.00 18.77 -8.30
C SER A 83 -61.64 18.91 -9.01
N ASP A 84 -61.37 18.38 -10.20
CA ASP A 84 -59.97 18.30 -10.68
C ASP A 84 -59.68 19.28 -11.84
N MET A 85 -59.15 20.47 -11.51
CA MET A 85 -58.58 21.37 -12.52
C MET A 85 -57.24 20.84 -13.01
N SER A 86 -57.15 20.48 -14.28
CA SER A 86 -55.91 20.15 -14.96
C SER A 86 -55.70 20.99 -16.22
N PHE A 87 -54.51 21.55 -16.41
CA PHE A 87 -54.12 22.18 -17.69
C PHE A 87 -52.74 21.68 -18.11
N ALA A 88 -52.53 21.58 -19.42
CA ALA A 88 -51.23 21.29 -20.04
C ALA A 88 -50.94 22.34 -21.11
N ALA A 89 -49.70 22.82 -21.17
CA ALA A 89 -49.24 23.79 -22.15
C ALA A 89 -47.89 23.36 -22.70
N ARG A 90 -47.73 23.49 -24.02
CA ARG A 90 -46.43 23.28 -24.68
C ARG A 90 -45.50 24.44 -24.34
N CYS A 91 -44.26 24.10 -24.01
CA CYS A 91 -43.13 25.00 -23.86
C CYS A 91 -42.04 24.55 -24.84
N GLU A 92 -41.61 25.45 -25.72
CA GLU A 92 -40.50 25.19 -26.64
C GLU A 92 -39.24 25.74 -25.97
N LEU A 93 -38.35 24.85 -25.54
CA LEU A 93 -37.07 25.20 -24.92
C LEU A 93 -36.03 25.34 -26.04
N ASP A 94 -35.66 26.59 -26.36
CA ASP A 94 -34.69 26.90 -27.41
C ASP A 94 -33.27 26.54 -26.95
N ALA A 95 -32.78 25.38 -27.42
CA ALA A 95 -31.57 24.72 -26.93
C ALA A 95 -30.37 24.85 -27.88
N GLY A 96 -30.25 26.00 -28.57
CA GLY A 96 -29.21 26.20 -29.57
C GLY A 96 -29.52 25.50 -30.89
N SER A 97 -28.82 24.41 -31.22
CA SER A 97 -28.95 23.72 -32.52
C SER A 97 -30.16 22.77 -32.63
N ALA A 98 -30.91 22.58 -31.54
CA ALA A 98 -32.14 21.79 -31.50
C ALA A 98 -33.17 22.48 -30.60
N ALA A 99 -34.45 22.51 -30.98
CA ALA A 99 -35.54 22.88 -30.07
C ALA A 99 -35.99 21.62 -29.32
N VAL A 100 -36.08 21.67 -27.99
CA VAL A 100 -36.63 20.58 -27.19
C VAL A 100 -38.07 20.92 -26.83
N ASP A 101 -39.00 20.10 -27.30
CA ASP A 101 -40.40 20.21 -26.91
C ASP A 101 -40.59 19.69 -25.48
N ALA A 102 -41.18 20.50 -24.61
CA ALA A 102 -41.57 20.13 -23.26
C ALA A 102 -43.05 20.48 -23.01
N ASN A 103 -43.72 19.75 -22.13
CA ASN A 103 -45.07 20.05 -21.68
C ASN A 103 -45.03 20.47 -20.22
N VAL A 104 -45.51 21.68 -19.91
CA VAL A 104 -45.77 22.09 -18.53
C VAL A 104 -47.21 21.76 -18.20
N PHE A 105 -47.44 21.14 -17.06
CA PHE A 105 -48.77 20.75 -16.64
C PHE A 105 -49.03 21.04 -15.17
N TYR A 106 -50.31 21.22 -14.88
CA TYR A 106 -50.85 21.29 -13.54
C TYR A 106 -52.05 20.36 -13.46
N ALA A 107 -52.19 19.64 -12.35
CA ALA A 107 -53.36 18.84 -12.03
C ALA A 107 -53.67 18.94 -10.53
N LYS A 108 -54.93 19.21 -10.20
CA LYS A 108 -55.45 19.06 -8.85
C LYS A 108 -56.01 17.65 -8.71
N VAL A 109 -55.61 16.92 -7.66
CA VAL A 109 -56.05 15.55 -7.36
C VAL A 109 -56.42 15.49 -5.87
N GLY A 110 -57.70 15.63 -5.57
CA GLY A 110 -58.19 15.75 -4.19
C GLY A 110 -57.57 16.96 -3.46
N PRO A 111 -56.92 16.80 -2.28
CA PRO A 111 -56.27 17.90 -1.58
C PRO A 111 -54.86 18.25 -2.13
N ALA A 112 -54.30 17.42 -3.01
CA ALA A 112 -52.96 17.62 -3.55
C ALA A 112 -53.03 18.35 -4.91
N SER A 113 -52.26 19.42 -5.05
CA SER A 113 -51.88 20.02 -6.32
C SER A 113 -50.57 19.43 -6.83
N VAL A 114 -50.51 19.12 -8.12
CA VAL A 114 -49.37 18.56 -8.84
C VAL A 114 -48.99 19.52 -9.96
N LEU A 115 -47.75 19.99 -9.97
CA LEU A 115 -47.16 20.76 -11.06
C LEU A 115 -46.02 19.94 -11.65
N GLY A 116 -45.92 19.84 -12.96
CA GLY A 116 -44.79 19.13 -13.56
C GLY A 116 -44.40 19.62 -14.93
N LEU A 117 -43.19 19.21 -15.30
CA LEU A 117 -42.61 19.39 -16.61
C LEU A 117 -42.34 18.00 -17.19
N ASP A 118 -43.07 17.68 -18.25
CA ASP A 118 -42.96 16.46 -19.04
C ASP A 118 -42.07 16.73 -20.26
N LEU A 119 -41.18 15.78 -20.55
CA LEU A 119 -40.35 15.76 -21.75
C LEU A 119 -40.95 14.74 -22.73
N PRO A 120 -41.84 15.16 -23.65
CA PRO A 120 -42.52 14.26 -24.57
C PRO A 120 -41.52 13.59 -25.53
N GLY A 121 -41.26 12.31 -25.33
CA GLY A 121 -40.34 11.52 -26.15
C GLY A 121 -40.13 10.14 -25.56
N SER A 122 -39.88 9.14 -26.43
CA SER A 122 -39.37 7.86 -25.98
C SER A 122 -37.86 7.87 -26.17
N ILE A 123 -37.11 7.65 -25.09
CA ILE A 123 -35.66 7.50 -25.18
C ILE A 123 -35.39 6.02 -25.46
N THR A 124 -35.18 5.71 -26.73
CA THR A 124 -34.86 4.37 -27.21
C THR A 124 -33.35 4.16 -27.28
N LEU A 125 -32.87 3.00 -26.85
CA LEU A 125 -31.44 2.65 -26.93
C LEU A 125 -31.07 1.99 -28.27
N GLU A 126 -31.99 1.91 -29.23
CA GLU A 126 -31.87 1.13 -30.47
C GLU A 126 -30.73 1.60 -31.41
N HIS A 127 -30.37 2.88 -31.32
CA HIS A 127 -29.36 3.51 -32.18
C HIS A 127 -27.94 3.45 -31.61
N GLU A 128 -27.75 2.80 -30.45
CA GLU A 128 -26.44 2.70 -29.81
C GLU A 128 -25.49 1.76 -30.56
N ARG A 129 -24.25 2.22 -30.77
CA ARG A 129 -23.28 1.53 -31.65
C ARG A 129 -22.86 0.14 -31.17
N LEU A 130 -22.89 -0.10 -29.86
CA LEU A 130 -22.43 -1.35 -29.24
C LEU A 130 -23.58 -2.33 -28.94
N PHE A 131 -24.76 -1.81 -28.55
CA PHE A 131 -25.85 -2.63 -28.01
C PHE A 131 -27.22 -2.35 -28.63
N GLY A 132 -27.32 -1.44 -29.60
CA GLY A 132 -28.59 -0.95 -30.14
C GLY A 132 -29.57 -2.03 -30.62
N PRO A 133 -29.13 -3.00 -31.46
CA PRO A 133 -30.01 -4.08 -31.90
C PRO A 133 -30.55 -4.96 -30.75
N LEU A 134 -29.80 -5.06 -29.66
CA LEU A 134 -30.08 -5.93 -28.51
C LEU A 134 -30.94 -5.25 -27.44
N LEU A 135 -30.84 -3.92 -27.33
CA LEU A 135 -31.64 -3.08 -26.44
C LEU A 135 -32.83 -2.42 -27.17
N SER A 136 -33.12 -2.85 -28.39
CA SER A 136 -34.24 -2.34 -29.22
C SER A 136 -35.61 -2.49 -28.57
N SER A 137 -35.74 -3.43 -27.61
CA SER A 137 -36.97 -3.60 -26.84
C SER A 137 -37.05 -2.71 -25.60
N ILE A 138 -35.99 -1.98 -25.26
CA ILE A 138 -35.89 -1.14 -24.06
C ILE A 138 -36.09 0.33 -24.42
N ALA A 139 -37.06 0.96 -23.76
CA ALA A 139 -37.37 2.37 -23.90
C ALA A 139 -37.57 3.01 -22.53
N VAL A 140 -37.23 4.30 -22.41
CA VAL A 140 -37.65 5.13 -21.28
C VAL A 140 -38.71 6.10 -21.80
N ASP A 141 -39.91 5.98 -21.24
CA ASP A 141 -41.07 6.79 -21.56
C ASP A 141 -41.53 7.61 -20.35
N ASP A 142 -42.41 8.59 -20.60
CA ASP A 142 -43.07 9.41 -19.58
C ASP A 142 -42.10 10.11 -18.60
N LEU A 143 -40.94 10.56 -19.09
CA LEU A 143 -39.95 11.28 -18.26
C LEU A 143 -40.49 12.66 -17.86
N ALA A 144 -40.80 12.82 -16.58
CA ALA A 144 -41.29 14.07 -16.03
C ALA A 144 -40.66 14.42 -14.68
N ALA A 145 -40.40 15.71 -14.48
CA ALA A 145 -40.11 16.30 -13.17
C ALA A 145 -41.42 16.83 -12.59
N VAL A 146 -41.77 16.41 -11.36
CA VAL A 146 -43.10 16.64 -10.78
C VAL A 146 -42.97 17.10 -9.34
N TYR A 147 -43.65 18.19 -8.99
CA TYR A 147 -43.81 18.67 -7.63
C TYR A 147 -45.25 18.44 -7.17
N ALA A 148 -45.42 17.70 -6.07
CA ALA A 148 -46.73 17.44 -5.48
C ALA A 148 -46.81 18.03 -4.06
N THR A 149 -47.90 18.76 -3.78
CA THR A 149 -48.16 19.36 -2.44
C THR A 149 -48.65 18.34 -1.41
N GLY A 150 -49.01 17.13 -1.83
CA GLY A 150 -49.36 15.98 -1.01
C GLY A 150 -49.09 14.68 -1.76
N GLN A 151 -49.16 13.52 -1.08
CA GLN A 151 -48.95 12.23 -1.74
C GLN A 151 -50.10 11.92 -2.71
N VAL A 152 -49.76 11.50 -3.93
CA VAL A 152 -50.69 11.18 -5.01
C VAL A 152 -50.59 9.70 -5.37
N ALA A 153 -51.75 9.04 -5.50
CA ALA A 153 -51.83 7.63 -5.85
C ALA A 153 -51.46 7.37 -7.33
N PRO A 154 -50.95 6.18 -7.67
CA PRO A 154 -50.74 5.79 -9.07
C PRO A 154 -51.98 5.98 -9.93
N GLY A 155 -51.82 6.52 -11.13
CA GLY A 155 -52.88 6.72 -12.14
C GLY A 155 -53.82 7.89 -11.86
N ALA A 156 -53.67 8.60 -10.74
CA ALA A 156 -54.57 9.68 -10.37
C ALA A 156 -54.31 10.98 -11.16
N VAL A 157 -53.15 11.11 -11.81
CA VAL A 157 -52.81 12.21 -12.71
C VAL A 157 -52.64 11.62 -14.11
N THR A 158 -53.49 12.06 -15.04
CA THR A 158 -53.53 11.61 -16.42
C THR A 158 -53.61 12.85 -17.30
N ILE A 159 -52.56 13.12 -18.08
CA ILE A 159 -52.40 14.40 -18.78
C ILE A 159 -52.30 14.17 -20.28
N PRO A 160 -53.18 14.78 -21.10
CA PRO A 160 -53.07 14.67 -22.55
C PRO A 160 -51.76 15.32 -23.02
N SER A 161 -50.94 14.58 -23.77
CA SER A 161 -49.76 15.16 -24.40
C SER A 161 -50.20 16.13 -25.51
N VAL A 162 -49.45 17.22 -25.69
CA VAL A 162 -49.69 18.20 -26.74
C VAL A 162 -48.70 17.95 -27.88
N ASN A 163 -49.19 17.72 -29.10
CA ASN A 163 -48.38 17.47 -30.28
C ASN A 163 -47.55 18.72 -30.70
N PRO A 164 -46.50 18.54 -31.53
CA PRO A 164 -45.70 19.64 -32.08
C PRO A 164 -46.50 20.65 -32.94
N ASP A 165 -47.71 20.31 -33.37
CA ASP A 165 -48.62 21.22 -34.09
C ASP A 165 -49.63 21.93 -33.16
N GLY A 166 -49.56 21.67 -31.84
CA GLY A 166 -50.43 22.24 -30.82
C GLY A 166 -51.80 21.56 -30.72
N THR A 167 -52.00 20.40 -31.34
CA THR A 167 -53.19 19.55 -31.15
C THR A 167 -53.03 18.65 -29.92
N ILE A 168 -54.14 18.29 -29.28
CA ILE A 168 -54.14 17.27 -28.22
C ILE A 168 -53.88 15.93 -28.90
N ALA A 169 -52.90 15.16 -28.40
CA ALA A 169 -52.66 13.77 -28.81
C ALA A 169 -53.53 12.84 -27.95
N PRO A 170 -54.72 12.40 -28.41
CA PRO A 170 -55.60 11.56 -27.60
C PRO A 170 -55.03 10.15 -27.35
N ASP A 171 -54.03 9.75 -28.12
CA ASP A 171 -53.32 8.47 -28.06
C ASP A 171 -52.09 8.50 -27.14
N ARG A 172 -51.67 9.68 -26.67
CA ARG A 172 -50.49 9.83 -25.82
C ARG A 172 -50.88 10.60 -24.56
N THR A 173 -50.93 9.87 -23.45
CA THR A 173 -51.35 10.42 -22.16
C THR A 173 -50.28 10.10 -21.12
N LEU A 174 -49.67 11.13 -20.56
CA LEU A 174 -48.74 10.98 -19.45
C LEU A 174 -49.52 10.44 -18.25
N ALA A 175 -49.24 9.20 -17.87
CA ALA A 175 -49.91 8.54 -16.76
C ALA A 175 -48.88 8.06 -15.76
N PHE A 176 -48.87 8.66 -14.57
CA PHE A 176 -47.93 8.26 -13.51
C PHE A 176 -48.36 6.94 -12.90
N ARG A 177 -47.72 5.84 -13.27
CA ARG A 177 -48.10 4.48 -12.81
C ARG A 177 -47.45 4.07 -11.48
N ALA A 178 -46.73 4.99 -10.83
CA ALA A 178 -46.17 4.84 -9.48
C ALA A 178 -46.66 6.01 -8.58
N PRO A 179 -46.68 5.84 -7.24
CA PRO A 179 -47.14 6.90 -6.33
C PRO A 179 -46.18 8.09 -6.37
N ILE A 180 -46.71 9.30 -6.44
CA ILE A 180 -45.91 10.54 -6.35
C ILE A 180 -45.93 11.00 -4.89
N PRO A 181 -44.80 10.95 -4.17
CA PRO A 181 -44.73 11.46 -2.81
C PRO A 181 -44.83 12.99 -2.77
N GLN A 182 -45.16 13.55 -1.61
CA GLN A 182 -45.12 15.00 -1.39
C GLN A 182 -43.69 15.54 -1.60
N GLY A 183 -43.57 16.65 -2.32
CA GLY A 183 -42.31 17.28 -2.69
C GLY A 183 -41.95 17.12 -4.16
N LEU A 184 -40.70 17.42 -4.51
CA LEU A 184 -40.18 17.25 -5.87
C LEU A 184 -39.81 15.79 -6.12
N SER A 185 -40.22 15.25 -7.25
CA SER A 185 -39.93 13.88 -7.68
C SER A 185 -39.55 13.87 -9.16
N LEU A 186 -38.72 12.94 -9.55
CA LEU A 186 -38.53 12.57 -10.94
C LEU A 186 -39.28 11.27 -11.20
N ALA A 187 -40.12 11.22 -12.23
CA ALA A 187 -40.90 10.07 -12.60
C ALA A 187 -40.67 9.69 -14.07
N PHE A 188 -40.64 8.40 -14.36
CA PHE A 188 -40.49 7.84 -15.71
C PHE A 188 -40.89 6.36 -15.70
N THR A 189 -41.14 5.81 -16.88
CA THR A 189 -41.44 4.39 -17.08
C THR A 189 -40.33 3.75 -17.91
N ILE A 190 -39.81 2.62 -17.45
CA ILE A 190 -38.89 1.79 -18.25
C ILE A 190 -39.72 0.68 -18.89
N GLU A 191 -39.73 0.61 -20.21
CA GLU A 191 -40.39 -0.44 -20.97
C GLU A 191 -39.36 -1.47 -21.47
N SER A 192 -39.73 -2.75 -21.47
CA SER A 192 -38.96 -3.84 -22.07
C SER A 192 -39.92 -4.89 -22.66
N GLY A 193 -40.15 -4.81 -23.97
CA GLY A 193 -41.17 -5.63 -24.65
C GLY A 193 -42.57 -5.37 -24.07
N GLU A 194 -43.24 -6.40 -23.53
CA GLU A 194 -44.57 -6.25 -22.90
C GLU A 194 -44.49 -5.84 -21.41
N THR A 195 -43.29 -5.70 -20.84
CA THR A 195 -43.12 -5.42 -19.40
C THR A 195 -42.80 -3.95 -19.17
N THR A 196 -43.61 -3.26 -18.36
CA THR A 196 -43.39 -1.86 -17.96
C THR A 196 -43.02 -1.76 -16.48
N LEU A 197 -41.98 -0.99 -16.16
CA LEU A 197 -41.54 -0.68 -14.80
C LEU A 197 -41.65 0.83 -14.55
N PRO A 198 -42.70 1.30 -13.87
CA PRO A 198 -42.81 2.69 -13.47
C PRO A 198 -41.91 2.99 -12.28
N VAL A 199 -41.17 4.10 -12.37
CA VAL A 199 -40.19 4.55 -11.37
C VAL A 199 -40.55 5.97 -10.95
N THR A 200 -40.52 6.24 -9.64
CA THR A 200 -40.64 7.60 -9.10
C THR A 200 -39.61 7.77 -8.00
N ILE A 201 -38.71 8.74 -8.19
CA ILE A 201 -37.61 9.03 -7.28
C ILE A 201 -37.90 10.36 -6.59
N PRO A 202 -38.26 10.37 -5.29
CA PRO A 202 -38.35 11.61 -4.53
C PRO A 202 -36.98 12.26 -4.43
N LEU A 203 -36.86 13.48 -4.92
CA LEU A 203 -35.70 14.34 -4.71
C LEU A 203 -35.97 15.05 -3.39
N ASP A 204 -35.36 14.59 -2.28
CA ASP A 204 -35.58 15.17 -0.95
C ASP A 204 -35.51 16.70 -1.05
N THR A 205 -36.50 17.40 -0.49
CA THR A 205 -36.50 18.86 -0.43
C THR A 205 -35.23 19.29 0.27
N ALA A 206 -34.24 19.75 -0.49
CA ALA A 206 -33.12 20.42 0.11
C ALA A 206 -33.71 21.62 0.86
N PRO A 207 -33.43 21.79 2.18
CA PRO A 207 -33.83 22.99 2.89
C PRO A 207 -33.31 24.19 2.09
N ALA A 208 -34.07 25.28 2.05
CA ALA A 208 -33.80 26.50 1.27
C ALA A 208 -32.35 27.04 1.31
N GLU A 209 -31.53 26.57 2.26
CA GLU A 209 -30.07 26.77 2.35
C GLU A 209 -29.26 26.23 1.16
N HIS A 210 -29.62 25.11 0.52
CA HIS A 210 -28.80 24.54 -0.58
C HIS A 210 -29.00 25.25 -1.92
N LEU A 211 -30.20 25.77 -2.18
CA LEU A 211 -30.43 26.62 -3.36
C LEU A 211 -29.62 27.93 -3.25
N ARG A 212 -29.41 28.44 -2.01
CA ARG A 212 -28.54 29.59 -1.72
C ARG A 212 -27.06 29.28 -1.97
N ALA A 213 -26.57 28.11 -1.54
CA ALA A 213 -25.18 27.69 -1.79
C ALA A 213 -24.87 27.46 -3.29
N LEU A 214 -25.83 26.96 -4.07
CA LEU A 214 -25.70 26.75 -5.53
C LEU A 214 -25.76 28.05 -6.37
N LEU A 215 -26.24 29.15 -5.80
CA LEU A 215 -26.40 30.45 -6.47
C LEU A 215 -25.33 31.49 -6.07
N GLY A 216 -24.41 31.17 -5.15
CA GLY A 216 -23.22 31.97 -4.86
C GLY A 216 -22.74 31.90 -3.41
N ASP A 217 -21.42 31.72 -3.25
CA ASP A 217 -20.57 31.86 -2.05
C ASP A 217 -20.73 30.87 -0.87
N ASP A 218 -20.31 29.61 -1.05
CA ASP A 218 -19.59 28.87 0.02
C ASP A 218 -18.82 27.64 -0.53
N PRO A 219 -17.47 27.59 -0.48
CA PRO A 219 -16.68 26.47 -1.01
C PRO A 219 -16.53 25.29 -0.01
N GLY A 220 -17.56 24.99 0.79
CA GLY A 220 -17.44 24.01 1.86
C GLY A 220 -18.70 23.24 2.23
N SER A 221 -19.20 22.33 1.38
CA SER A 221 -20.15 21.30 1.86
C SER A 221 -20.06 19.96 1.13
N LYS A 222 -19.93 18.94 1.98
CA LYS A 222 -19.83 17.47 1.84
C LYS A 222 -20.73 16.82 0.78
N ALA A 223 -20.10 15.86 0.07
CA ALA A 223 -20.59 14.68 -0.67
C ALA A 223 -21.96 14.75 -1.40
N PRO A 224 -22.03 14.32 -2.68
CA PRO A 224 -23.27 14.30 -3.44
C PRO A 224 -24.34 13.44 -2.75
N ARG A 225 -25.52 14.02 -2.46
CA ARG A 225 -26.66 13.30 -1.88
C ARG A 225 -27.44 12.61 -3.00
N VAL A 226 -27.06 11.38 -3.32
CA VAL A 226 -27.81 10.51 -4.24
C VAL A 226 -28.77 9.64 -3.44
N LYS A 227 -30.07 9.70 -3.78
CA LYS A 227 -31.08 8.82 -3.23
C LYS A 227 -31.26 7.62 -4.15
N TRP A 228 -30.88 6.44 -3.67
CA TRP A 228 -30.99 5.18 -4.38
C TRP A 228 -32.30 4.46 -4.06
N ILE A 229 -32.95 3.94 -5.09
CA ILE A 229 -34.09 3.04 -5.00
C ILE A 229 -33.64 1.66 -5.45
N GLN A 230 -33.79 0.67 -4.58
CA GLN A 230 -33.59 -0.73 -4.92
C GLN A 230 -34.72 -1.19 -5.85
N VAL A 231 -34.34 -1.60 -7.06
CA VAL A 231 -35.27 -2.12 -8.07
C VAL A 231 -35.23 -3.64 -8.07
N GLN A 232 -34.03 -4.23 -8.15
CA GLN A 232 -33.75 -5.67 -8.13
C GLN A 232 -34.65 -6.47 -9.09
N LYS A 233 -34.83 -5.98 -10.32
CA LYS A 233 -35.68 -6.64 -11.34
C LYS A 233 -34.90 -6.98 -12.60
N THR A 234 -35.26 -8.11 -13.21
CA THR A 234 -34.78 -8.54 -14.53
C THR A 234 -35.88 -8.36 -15.57
N LEU A 235 -35.57 -7.60 -16.61
CA LEU A 235 -36.40 -7.25 -17.76
C LEU A 235 -35.72 -7.79 -19.03
N GLY A 236 -36.10 -9.01 -19.45
CA GLY A 236 -35.46 -9.69 -20.58
C GLY A 236 -33.95 -9.89 -20.34
N PRO A 237 -33.05 -9.43 -21.25
CA PRO A 237 -31.61 -9.52 -21.05
C PRO A 237 -31.06 -8.49 -20.03
N LEU A 238 -31.83 -7.45 -19.67
CA LEU A 238 -31.40 -6.38 -18.76
C LEU A 238 -31.81 -6.71 -17.31
N THR A 239 -30.89 -6.54 -16.36
CA THR A 239 -31.16 -6.58 -14.92
C THR A 239 -30.84 -5.22 -14.32
N ILE A 240 -31.79 -4.63 -13.60
CA ILE A 240 -31.63 -3.35 -12.91
C ILE A 240 -31.56 -3.64 -11.41
N GLN A 241 -30.43 -3.34 -10.79
CA GLN A 241 -30.27 -3.49 -9.34
C GLN A 241 -30.88 -2.30 -8.62
N GLN A 242 -30.46 -1.09 -8.98
CA GLN A 242 -30.91 0.13 -8.34
C GLN A 242 -30.83 1.32 -9.30
N ILE A 243 -31.67 2.31 -9.04
CA ILE A 243 -31.69 3.59 -9.75
C ILE A 243 -31.56 4.70 -8.71
N GLY A 244 -30.68 5.65 -8.96
CA GLY A 244 -30.45 6.79 -8.09
C GLY A 244 -30.84 8.09 -8.75
N ALA A 245 -31.23 9.09 -7.95
CA ALA A 245 -31.23 10.47 -8.38
C ALA A 245 -30.66 11.36 -7.28
N GLY A 246 -29.92 12.39 -7.64
CA GLY A 246 -29.26 13.25 -6.65
C GLY A 246 -28.90 14.63 -7.18
N TRP A 247 -28.61 15.52 -6.25
CA TRP A 247 -28.14 16.87 -6.52
C TRP A 247 -26.61 16.92 -6.52
N MET A 248 -26.02 17.38 -7.63
CA MET A 248 -24.60 17.68 -7.80
C MET A 248 -24.45 19.15 -8.27
N ALA A 249 -23.72 19.42 -9.37
CA ALA A 249 -23.76 20.69 -10.12
C ALA A 249 -25.04 20.84 -11.00
N GLY A 250 -26.08 20.08 -10.67
CA GLY A 250 -27.24 19.77 -11.50
C GLY A 250 -28.05 18.61 -10.91
N VAL A 251 -29.08 18.17 -11.62
CA VAL A 251 -29.79 16.92 -11.30
C VAL A 251 -29.04 15.79 -12.00
N ALA A 252 -28.65 14.74 -11.27
CA ALA A 252 -28.00 13.57 -11.83
C ALA A 252 -28.83 12.31 -11.60
N LEU A 253 -29.02 11.53 -12.66
CA LEU A 253 -29.60 10.19 -12.62
C LEU A 253 -28.48 9.16 -12.57
N PHE A 254 -28.65 8.12 -11.77
CA PHE A 254 -27.70 7.02 -11.63
C PHE A 254 -28.37 5.67 -11.90
N LEU A 255 -27.63 4.74 -12.49
CA LEU A 255 -28.09 3.41 -12.81
C LEU A 255 -27.01 2.37 -12.50
N ASP A 256 -27.40 1.35 -11.73
CA ASP A 256 -26.64 0.11 -11.58
C ASP A 256 -27.40 -1.01 -12.29
N SER A 257 -26.81 -1.56 -13.35
CA SER A 257 -27.48 -2.54 -14.21
C SER A 257 -26.52 -3.54 -14.84
N SER A 258 -27.04 -4.65 -15.35
CA SER A 258 -26.28 -5.60 -16.15
C SER A 258 -27.11 -6.17 -17.30
N VAL A 259 -26.47 -6.49 -18.42
CA VAL A 259 -27.10 -7.08 -19.61
C VAL A 259 -26.46 -8.43 -19.87
N LYS A 260 -27.27 -9.50 -19.94
CA LYS A 260 -26.81 -10.88 -20.22
C LYS A 260 -27.32 -11.37 -21.58
N LEU A 261 -26.40 -11.78 -22.45
CA LEU A 261 -26.68 -12.32 -23.78
C LEU A 261 -25.71 -13.45 -24.15
N ALA A 262 -26.24 -14.61 -24.52
CA ALA A 262 -25.47 -15.73 -25.08
C ALA A 262 -24.20 -16.10 -24.29
N GLY A 263 -24.28 -16.04 -22.95
CA GLY A 263 -23.15 -16.30 -22.05
C GLY A 263 -22.29 -15.06 -21.71
N LEU A 264 -22.39 -13.98 -22.49
CA LEU A 264 -21.79 -12.67 -22.18
C LEU A 264 -22.68 -11.88 -21.21
N THR A 265 -22.08 -11.26 -20.21
CA THR A 265 -22.72 -10.36 -19.24
C THR A 265 -21.89 -9.08 -19.21
N VAL A 266 -22.54 -7.93 -19.43
CA VAL A 266 -21.93 -6.60 -19.30
C VAL A 266 -22.60 -5.90 -18.12
N GLY A 267 -21.84 -5.49 -17.11
CA GLY A 267 -22.34 -4.74 -15.97
C GLY A 267 -21.92 -3.27 -16.03
N LEU A 268 -22.81 -2.39 -15.59
CA LEU A 268 -22.59 -0.95 -15.43
C LEU A 268 -22.80 -0.60 -13.96
N LYS A 269 -21.86 0.12 -13.37
CA LYS A 269 -21.90 0.62 -11.99
C LYS A 269 -21.85 2.13 -12.00
N ALA A 270 -22.73 2.76 -11.23
CA ALA A 270 -22.90 4.20 -11.13
C ALA A 270 -22.85 4.89 -12.51
N PHE A 271 -23.52 4.31 -13.51
CA PHE A 271 -23.73 4.98 -14.78
C PHE A 271 -24.58 6.22 -14.50
N SER A 272 -24.08 7.40 -14.86
CA SER A 272 -24.72 8.65 -14.49
C SER A 272 -24.99 9.53 -15.70
N VAL A 273 -26.16 10.15 -15.71
CA VAL A 273 -26.49 11.24 -16.64
C VAL A 273 -26.80 12.47 -15.82
N SER A 274 -25.94 13.48 -15.92
CA SER A 274 -26.02 14.72 -15.17
C SER A 274 -26.51 15.86 -16.06
N PHE A 275 -27.57 16.52 -15.60
CA PHE A 275 -28.24 17.66 -16.19
C PHE A 275 -27.87 18.92 -15.40
N PRO A 276 -26.93 19.75 -15.89
CA PRO A 276 -26.57 20.99 -15.22
C PRO A 276 -27.77 21.94 -15.15
N LEU A 277 -27.91 22.69 -14.06
CA LEU A 277 -28.99 23.68 -13.93
C LEU A 277 -28.94 24.77 -15.01
N SER A 278 -27.75 25.03 -15.58
CA SER A 278 -27.59 25.95 -16.72
C SER A 278 -28.32 25.49 -17.99
N MET A 279 -28.75 24.23 -18.09
CA MET A 279 -29.65 23.79 -19.16
C MET A 279 -31.06 24.36 -19.04
N LEU A 280 -31.50 24.78 -17.85
CA LEU A 280 -32.83 25.40 -17.71
C LEU A 280 -32.90 26.78 -18.38
N THR A 281 -31.75 27.47 -18.49
CA THR A 281 -31.65 28.82 -19.08
C THR A 281 -31.01 28.82 -20.47
N ALA A 282 -30.21 27.81 -20.79
CA ALA A 282 -29.60 27.62 -22.10
C ALA A 282 -29.45 26.11 -22.39
N PRO A 283 -30.55 25.45 -22.80
CA PRO A 283 -30.55 24.02 -23.03
C PRO A 283 -29.58 23.68 -24.16
N SER A 284 -28.88 22.56 -24.06
CA SER A 284 -27.97 22.07 -25.10
C SER A 284 -27.54 20.67 -24.70
N LEU A 285 -27.68 19.71 -25.61
CA LEU A 285 -27.26 18.32 -25.39
C LEU A 285 -25.74 18.21 -25.17
N ASP A 286 -24.96 19.16 -25.69
CA ASP A 286 -23.50 19.19 -25.54
C ASP A 286 -23.05 19.47 -24.09
N LYS A 287 -23.96 19.99 -23.25
CA LYS A 287 -23.71 20.24 -21.82
C LYS A 287 -24.11 19.07 -20.92
N LEU A 288 -24.59 17.96 -21.51
CA LEU A 288 -24.95 16.76 -20.74
C LEU A 288 -23.67 16.05 -20.32
N HIS A 289 -23.52 15.78 -19.02
CA HIS A 289 -22.38 15.01 -18.54
C HIS A 289 -22.79 13.56 -18.33
N VAL A 290 -22.28 12.67 -19.17
CA VAL A 290 -22.43 11.23 -19.01
C VAL A 290 -21.18 10.71 -18.29
N GLY A 291 -21.39 9.94 -17.23
CA GLY A 291 -20.33 9.33 -16.43
C GLY A 291 -20.56 7.84 -16.27
N ILE A 292 -19.50 7.09 -16.07
CA ILE A 292 -19.55 5.68 -15.69
C ILE A 292 -18.61 5.48 -14.51
N GLY A 293 -19.15 5.04 -13.37
CA GLY A 293 -18.34 4.74 -12.19
C GLY A 293 -17.66 3.38 -12.27
N GLY A 294 -18.18 2.43 -13.05
CA GLY A 294 -17.53 1.16 -13.31
C GLY A 294 -18.18 0.34 -14.42
N LEU A 295 -17.41 -0.57 -15.00
CA LEU A 295 -17.79 -1.45 -16.09
C LEU A 295 -17.32 -2.87 -15.78
N SER A 296 -18.17 -3.88 -15.95
CA SER A 296 -17.78 -5.29 -15.87
C SER A 296 -18.15 -6.06 -17.12
N LEU A 297 -17.36 -7.08 -17.43
CA LEU A 297 -17.56 -8.01 -18.53
C LEU A 297 -17.37 -9.42 -18.00
N ALA A 298 -18.28 -10.34 -18.31
CA ALA A 298 -18.13 -11.75 -18.00
C ALA A 298 -18.66 -12.61 -19.14
N TYR A 299 -17.94 -13.64 -19.54
CA TYR A 299 -18.31 -14.59 -20.56
C TYR A 299 -18.20 -16.01 -19.99
N GLU A 300 -19.28 -16.78 -20.06
CA GLU A 300 -19.33 -18.15 -19.59
C GLU A 300 -19.83 -19.07 -20.71
N ALA A 301 -19.02 -20.06 -21.09
CA ALA A 301 -19.39 -21.08 -22.07
C ALA A 301 -18.71 -22.43 -21.74
N GLY A 302 -19.51 -23.39 -21.26
CA GLY A 302 -19.00 -24.71 -20.86
C GLY A 302 -17.98 -24.60 -19.72
N PRO A 303 -16.76 -25.17 -19.84
CA PRO A 303 -15.71 -25.06 -18.82
C PRO A 303 -14.89 -23.77 -18.93
N THR A 304 -15.17 -22.89 -19.90
CA THR A 304 -14.44 -21.64 -20.11
C THR A 304 -15.20 -20.47 -19.50
N ARG A 305 -14.49 -19.69 -18.70
CA ARG A 305 -14.97 -18.44 -18.11
C ARG A 305 -13.94 -17.34 -18.30
N ILE A 306 -14.37 -16.16 -18.73
CA ILE A 306 -13.54 -14.96 -18.79
C ILE A 306 -14.33 -13.85 -18.10
N SER A 307 -13.77 -13.15 -17.13
CA SER A 307 -14.41 -11.98 -16.56
C SER A 307 -13.41 -10.88 -16.23
N GLY A 308 -13.89 -9.66 -16.08
CA GLY A 308 -13.12 -8.55 -15.57
C GLY A 308 -14.02 -7.37 -15.24
N ALA A 309 -13.51 -6.47 -14.41
CA ALA A 309 -14.22 -5.27 -14.01
C ALA A 309 -13.22 -4.12 -13.86
N PHE A 310 -13.72 -2.91 -14.09
CA PHE A 310 -13.02 -1.65 -13.82
C PHE A 310 -13.93 -0.73 -13.01
N LEU A 311 -13.34 -0.01 -12.08
CA LEU A 311 -14.01 0.97 -11.23
C LEU A 311 -13.20 2.27 -11.23
N ALA A 312 -13.86 3.40 -11.47
CA ALA A 312 -13.33 4.73 -11.25
C ALA A 312 -13.77 5.21 -9.87
N LEU A 313 -12.81 5.39 -8.98
CA LEU A 313 -12.97 6.01 -7.68
C LEU A 313 -12.68 7.52 -7.79
N PRO A 314 -13.45 8.35 -7.06
CA PRO A 314 -13.19 9.78 -7.01
C PRO A 314 -11.78 10.02 -6.41
N PRO A 315 -11.01 10.97 -6.96
CA PRO A 315 -9.67 11.25 -6.46
C PRO A 315 -9.74 11.86 -5.05
N ALA A 316 -8.71 11.59 -4.24
CA ALA A 316 -8.60 12.17 -2.89
C ALA A 316 -8.45 13.70 -2.92
N ASP A 317 -7.78 14.23 -3.95
CA ASP A 317 -7.69 15.65 -4.27
C ASP A 317 -8.47 15.94 -5.56
N PRO A 318 -9.41 16.92 -5.59
CA PRO A 318 -10.13 17.30 -6.81
C PRO A 318 -9.25 17.72 -7.99
N SER A 319 -7.96 18.02 -7.76
CA SER A 319 -6.98 18.35 -8.80
C SER A 319 -6.29 17.15 -9.44
N ASP A 320 -6.40 15.95 -8.87
CA ASP A 320 -5.81 14.71 -9.38
C ASP A 320 -6.75 13.96 -10.35
N LEU A 321 -6.17 13.06 -11.16
CA LEU A 321 -6.94 12.13 -12.00
C LEU A 321 -7.69 11.12 -11.12
N PRO A 322 -8.87 10.62 -11.58
CA PRO A 322 -9.59 9.54 -10.89
C PRO A 322 -8.71 8.31 -10.66
N ASP A 323 -8.91 7.66 -9.52
CA ASP A 323 -8.30 6.37 -9.21
C ASP A 323 -9.06 5.30 -10.00
N TYR A 324 -8.36 4.49 -10.78
CA TYR A 324 -8.93 3.37 -11.53
C TYR A 324 -8.46 2.08 -10.92
N GLU A 325 -9.39 1.22 -10.54
CA GLU A 325 -9.12 -0.12 -10.04
C GLU A 325 -9.72 -1.14 -11.01
N GLY A 326 -9.07 -2.29 -11.18
CA GLY A 326 -9.56 -3.31 -12.09
C GLY A 326 -9.13 -4.72 -11.74
N GLU A 327 -9.92 -5.67 -12.22
CA GLU A 327 -9.70 -7.10 -12.08
C GLU A 327 -9.94 -7.85 -13.39
N ALA A 328 -9.31 -9.00 -13.54
CA ALA A 328 -9.52 -9.94 -14.64
C ALA A 328 -9.39 -11.39 -14.15
N LEU A 329 -10.17 -12.29 -14.73
CA LEU A 329 -10.18 -13.73 -14.46
C LEU A 329 -10.35 -14.48 -15.77
N ILE A 330 -9.55 -15.52 -15.99
CA ILE A 330 -9.68 -16.46 -17.10
C ILE A 330 -9.59 -17.87 -16.52
N GLU A 331 -10.64 -18.66 -16.70
CA GLU A 331 -10.67 -20.09 -16.40
C GLU A 331 -10.86 -20.85 -17.70
N ALA A 332 -9.91 -21.72 -18.05
CA ALA A 332 -10.00 -22.55 -19.23
C ALA A 332 -9.09 -23.77 -19.10
N ALA A 333 -9.56 -24.95 -19.53
CA ALA A 333 -8.75 -26.17 -19.63
C ALA A 333 -7.97 -26.55 -18.34
N GLY A 334 -8.54 -26.28 -17.15
CA GLY A 334 -7.90 -26.56 -15.86
C GLY A 334 -6.91 -25.50 -15.36
N TYR A 335 -6.80 -24.38 -16.08
CA TYR A 335 -6.03 -23.21 -15.68
C TYR A 335 -6.96 -22.12 -15.17
N THR A 336 -6.53 -21.42 -14.13
CA THR A 336 -7.17 -20.19 -13.62
C THR A 336 -6.14 -19.08 -13.60
N LEU A 337 -6.32 -18.02 -14.37
CA LEU A 337 -5.50 -16.81 -14.33
C LEU A 337 -6.35 -15.68 -13.76
N SER A 338 -5.98 -15.16 -12.60
CA SER A 338 -6.59 -13.96 -12.02
C SER A 338 -5.58 -12.82 -12.00
N ALA A 339 -6.01 -11.59 -12.24
CA ALA A 339 -5.20 -10.40 -12.08
C ALA A 339 -6.02 -9.28 -11.43
N LEU A 340 -5.36 -8.46 -10.63
CA LEU A 340 -5.88 -7.21 -10.11
C LEU A 340 -4.86 -6.11 -10.35
N GLY A 341 -5.33 -4.88 -10.44
CA GLY A 341 -4.46 -3.72 -10.51
C GLY A 341 -5.19 -2.43 -10.24
N ALA A 342 -4.42 -1.39 -9.99
CA ALA A 342 -4.93 -0.04 -9.90
C ALA A 342 -4.00 0.92 -10.63
N TYR A 343 -4.55 2.06 -11.03
CA TYR A 343 -3.87 3.19 -11.62
C TYR A 343 -4.45 4.47 -11.01
N SER A 344 -3.62 5.37 -10.52
CA SER A 344 -4.02 6.70 -10.07
C SER A 344 -2.93 7.73 -10.35
N SER A 345 -3.22 8.99 -10.02
CA SER A 345 -2.25 10.08 -10.01
C SER A 345 -1.94 10.48 -8.57
N VAL A 346 -0.67 10.68 -8.25
CA VAL A 346 -0.23 11.32 -6.99
C VAL A 346 0.53 12.58 -7.37
N ARG A 347 -0.07 13.75 -7.16
CA ARG A 347 0.56 15.06 -7.48
C ARG A 347 0.97 15.17 -8.96
N GLY A 348 0.19 14.57 -9.86
CA GLY A 348 0.46 14.54 -11.30
C GLY A 348 1.40 13.44 -11.79
N GLU A 349 1.97 12.62 -10.90
CA GLU A 349 2.80 11.47 -11.26
C GLU A 349 1.97 10.16 -11.27
N PRO A 350 2.22 9.23 -12.20
CA PRO A 350 1.48 7.97 -12.26
C PRO A 350 1.82 7.07 -11.07
N SER A 351 0.78 6.49 -10.48
CA SER A 351 0.83 5.47 -9.43
C SER A 351 0.08 4.24 -9.94
N LEU A 352 0.70 3.06 -9.92
CA LEU A 352 0.02 1.86 -10.39
C LEU A 352 0.51 0.61 -9.68
N PHE A 353 -0.30 -0.44 -9.68
CA PHE A 353 0.17 -1.77 -9.34
C PHE A 353 -0.59 -2.82 -10.15
N VAL A 354 0.02 -3.99 -10.30
CA VAL A 354 -0.61 -5.19 -10.86
C VAL A 354 -0.18 -6.40 -10.02
N PHE A 355 -1.11 -7.26 -9.68
CA PHE A 355 -0.86 -8.56 -9.06
C PHE A 355 -1.66 -9.63 -9.79
N GLY A 356 -0.99 -10.69 -10.24
CA GLY A 356 -1.58 -11.81 -10.94
C GLY A 356 -1.28 -13.14 -10.28
N MET A 357 -2.20 -14.08 -10.40
CA MET A 357 -2.05 -15.47 -10.00
C MET A 357 -2.45 -16.39 -11.15
N LEU A 358 -1.62 -17.39 -11.39
CA LEU A 358 -1.91 -18.56 -12.20
C LEU A 358 -2.11 -19.79 -11.30
N GLY A 359 -3.34 -20.27 -11.18
CA GLY A 359 -3.67 -21.61 -10.72
C GLY A 359 -3.48 -22.62 -11.85
N ALA A 360 -2.44 -23.44 -11.74
CA ALA A 360 -2.11 -24.49 -12.70
C ALA A 360 -1.33 -25.60 -11.99
N VAL A 361 -1.59 -26.86 -12.35
CA VAL A 361 -0.79 -27.97 -11.84
C VAL A 361 0.57 -27.97 -12.55
N LEU A 362 1.59 -27.42 -11.88
CA LEU A 362 2.95 -27.33 -12.41
C LEU A 362 3.81 -28.56 -12.05
N GLY A 363 3.39 -29.32 -11.04
CA GLY A 363 4.05 -30.57 -10.63
C GLY A 363 5.10 -30.37 -9.54
N GLY A 364 5.95 -31.38 -9.33
CA GLY A 364 6.97 -31.40 -8.28
C GLY A 364 7.00 -32.74 -7.52
N PRO A 365 7.92 -32.92 -6.57
CA PRO A 365 7.90 -34.08 -5.69
C PRO A 365 6.74 -34.00 -4.69
N PRO A 366 6.29 -35.13 -4.09
CA PRO A 366 5.15 -35.13 -3.17
C PRO A 366 5.25 -34.16 -2.00
N PHE A 367 6.47 -33.87 -1.49
CA PHE A 367 6.66 -32.93 -0.38
C PHE A 367 6.59 -31.45 -0.80
N PHE A 368 6.61 -31.13 -2.10
CA PHE A 368 6.57 -29.78 -2.64
C PHE A 368 5.96 -29.78 -4.05
N PHE A 369 4.66 -30.09 -4.14
CA PHE A 369 3.93 -30.20 -5.39
C PHE A 369 3.23 -28.89 -5.73
N VAL A 370 3.71 -28.18 -6.74
CA VAL A 370 3.28 -26.82 -7.09
C VAL A 370 1.96 -26.84 -7.86
N THR A 371 1.00 -26.06 -7.38
CA THR A 371 -0.38 -25.95 -7.89
C THR A 371 -0.77 -24.53 -8.29
N GLY A 372 0.16 -23.58 -8.18
CA GLY A 372 0.00 -22.24 -8.71
C GLY A 372 1.19 -21.33 -8.42
N VAL A 373 1.24 -20.22 -9.14
CA VAL A 373 2.24 -19.16 -8.97
C VAL A 373 1.55 -17.81 -8.97
N ALA A 374 2.14 -16.83 -8.30
CA ALA A 374 1.69 -15.45 -8.29
C ALA A 374 2.87 -14.52 -8.56
N ALA A 375 2.59 -13.36 -9.13
CA ALA A 375 3.57 -12.30 -9.34
C ALA A 375 2.89 -10.94 -9.30
N GLY A 376 3.59 -9.91 -8.85
CA GLY A 376 3.08 -8.56 -8.88
C GLY A 376 4.17 -7.51 -8.75
N PHE A 377 3.79 -6.27 -9.03
CA PHE A 377 4.63 -5.11 -8.81
C PHE A 377 3.77 -3.88 -8.57
N GLY A 378 4.36 -2.88 -7.89
CA GLY A 378 3.79 -1.56 -7.70
C GLY A 378 4.82 -0.47 -7.94
N TYR A 379 4.36 0.63 -8.52
CA TYR A 379 5.13 1.82 -8.84
C TYR A 379 4.43 3.05 -8.27
N ASN A 380 5.16 3.87 -7.50
CA ASN A 380 4.57 4.95 -6.69
C ASN A 380 3.36 4.46 -5.88
N ARG A 381 3.44 3.23 -5.36
CA ARG A 381 2.40 2.53 -4.62
C ARG A 381 3.05 1.89 -3.42
N THR A 382 2.54 2.19 -2.22
CA THR A 382 3.02 1.53 -1.01
C THR A 382 2.47 0.10 -0.93
N LEU A 383 3.21 -0.79 -0.27
CA LEU A 383 2.73 -2.11 0.12
C LEU A 383 2.91 -2.23 1.62
N ARG A 384 1.81 -2.16 2.38
CA ARG A 384 1.83 -2.38 3.82
C ARG A 384 1.90 -3.87 4.10
N ILE A 385 3.00 -4.33 4.68
CA ILE A 385 3.12 -5.71 5.15
C ILE A 385 2.13 -5.91 6.32
N PRO A 386 1.18 -6.86 6.24
CA PRO A 386 0.20 -7.09 7.30
C PRO A 386 0.84 -7.72 8.53
N THR A 387 0.27 -7.47 9.71
CA THR A 387 0.61 -8.24 10.91
C THR A 387 0.14 -9.70 10.80
N LEU A 388 0.70 -10.60 11.62
CA LEU A 388 0.27 -12.01 11.68
C LEU A 388 -1.26 -12.18 11.84
N ASP A 389 -1.93 -11.30 12.59
CA ASP A 389 -3.37 -11.37 12.83
C ASP A 389 -4.20 -10.84 11.64
N GLU A 390 -3.65 -9.91 10.86
CA GLU A 390 -4.25 -9.41 9.62
C GLU A 390 -3.98 -10.35 8.43
N LEU A 391 -2.91 -11.17 8.47
CA LEU A 391 -2.47 -11.99 7.35
C LEU A 391 -3.54 -12.95 6.78
N PRO A 392 -4.39 -13.61 7.59
CA PRO A 392 -5.50 -14.42 7.06
C PRO A 392 -6.51 -13.61 6.22
N GLN A 393 -6.60 -12.29 6.46
CA GLN A 393 -7.48 -11.35 5.76
C GLN A 393 -6.75 -10.55 4.68
N PHE A 394 -5.44 -10.76 4.51
CA PHE A 394 -4.66 -10.01 3.55
C PHE A 394 -5.09 -10.37 2.10
N PRO A 395 -5.50 -9.39 1.27
CA PRO A 395 -6.16 -9.68 -0.01
C PRO A 395 -5.33 -10.51 -0.98
N LEU A 396 -4.02 -10.24 -1.07
CA LEU A 396 -3.13 -10.98 -1.98
C LEU A 396 -2.96 -12.44 -1.57
N VAL A 397 -2.97 -12.73 -0.26
CA VAL A 397 -2.93 -14.10 0.27
C VAL A 397 -4.29 -14.78 0.12
N GLN A 398 -5.39 -14.10 0.40
CA GLN A 398 -6.74 -14.65 0.25
C GLN A 398 -7.08 -15.02 -1.20
N ALA A 399 -6.75 -14.15 -2.15
CA ALA A 399 -6.92 -14.46 -3.55
C ALA A 399 -6.04 -15.63 -3.98
N ALA A 400 -4.86 -15.76 -3.37
CA ALA A 400 -3.92 -16.80 -3.70
C ALA A 400 -4.33 -18.20 -3.23
N VAL A 401 -5.01 -18.27 -2.08
CA VAL A 401 -5.46 -19.52 -1.45
C VAL A 401 -6.90 -19.89 -1.80
N ALA A 402 -7.60 -19.05 -2.57
CA ALA A 402 -8.94 -19.35 -3.05
C ALA A 402 -8.95 -20.63 -3.88
N THR A 403 -9.78 -21.60 -3.47
CA THR A 403 -9.95 -22.88 -4.17
C THR A 403 -11.21 -22.91 -5.01
N THR A 404 -12.18 -22.09 -4.63
CA THR A 404 -13.37 -21.81 -5.42
C THR A 404 -13.40 -20.32 -5.72
N PRO A 405 -14.00 -19.94 -6.85
CA PRO A 405 -14.06 -18.52 -7.18
C PRO A 405 -14.83 -17.67 -6.15
N ASP A 406 -15.84 -18.23 -5.48
CA ASP A 406 -16.59 -17.52 -4.44
C ASP A 406 -15.75 -17.28 -3.16
N GLN A 407 -14.62 -17.97 -2.98
CA GLN A 407 -13.68 -17.67 -1.88
C GLN A 407 -12.69 -16.55 -2.23
N ASN A 408 -12.63 -16.14 -3.49
CA ASN A 408 -11.76 -15.05 -3.90
C ASN A 408 -12.36 -13.73 -3.38
N PRO A 409 -11.64 -12.97 -2.52
CA PRO A 409 -12.14 -11.72 -1.96
C PRO A 409 -12.50 -10.69 -3.04
N PHE A 410 -11.94 -10.84 -4.24
CA PHE A 410 -12.21 -9.97 -5.36
C PHE A 410 -13.51 -10.30 -6.11
N ARG A 411 -14.08 -11.49 -5.90
CA ARG A 411 -15.31 -11.94 -6.59
C ARG A 411 -16.58 -11.77 -5.74
N ASN A 412 -16.46 -11.87 -4.42
CA ASN A 412 -17.59 -12.20 -3.55
C ASN A 412 -18.25 -11.02 -2.85
N ALA A 413 -17.90 -9.80 -3.22
CA ALA A 413 -18.58 -8.65 -2.71
C ALA A 413 -19.78 -8.36 -3.62
N SER A 414 -20.94 -8.08 -3.03
CA SER A 414 -22.22 -7.80 -3.70
C SER A 414 -22.13 -6.76 -4.83
N SER A 415 -21.02 -6.02 -4.88
CA SER A 415 -20.52 -5.33 -6.07
C SER A 415 -18.99 -5.51 -6.21
N PRO A 416 -18.43 -5.52 -7.44
CA PRO A 416 -16.98 -5.47 -7.68
C PRO A 416 -16.26 -4.29 -7.00
N ALA A 417 -16.99 -3.24 -6.62
CA ALA A 417 -16.42 -2.08 -5.92
C ALA A 417 -16.03 -2.38 -4.47
N ASP A 418 -16.83 -3.18 -3.78
CA ASP A 418 -16.58 -3.57 -2.38
C ASP A 418 -15.34 -4.48 -2.27
N ALA A 419 -15.09 -5.30 -3.31
CA ALA A 419 -13.91 -6.15 -3.48
C ALA A 419 -12.62 -5.34 -3.65
N LEU A 420 -12.69 -4.22 -4.37
CA LEU A 420 -11.55 -3.37 -4.68
C LEU A 420 -11.24 -2.37 -3.55
N THR A 421 -12.24 -1.99 -2.75
CA THR A 421 -12.05 -1.12 -1.56
C THR A 421 -11.06 -1.72 -0.55
N VAL A 422 -11.00 -3.06 -0.43
CA VAL A 422 -10.09 -3.77 0.49
C VAL A 422 -8.60 -3.54 0.12
N LEU A 423 -8.31 -3.17 -1.14
CA LEU A 423 -6.95 -2.91 -1.60
C LEU A 423 -6.42 -1.56 -1.11
N HIS A 424 -7.29 -0.58 -0.88
CA HIS A 424 -6.91 0.78 -0.50
C HIS A 424 -6.08 0.80 0.79
N ASP A 425 -6.44 -0.02 1.79
CA ASP A 425 -5.78 -0.06 3.09
C ASP A 425 -4.35 -0.65 3.07
N TYR A 426 -4.03 -1.45 2.04
CA TYR A 426 -2.74 -2.14 1.93
C TYR A 426 -1.88 -1.64 0.76
N LEU A 427 -2.50 -1.05 -0.26
CA LEU A 427 -1.89 -0.68 -1.54
C LEU A 427 -2.21 0.76 -1.91
N ALA A 428 -2.00 1.69 -0.97
CA ALA A 428 -2.28 3.12 -1.19
C ALA A 428 -1.28 3.77 -2.17
N PRO A 429 -1.69 4.81 -2.91
CA PRO A 429 -0.76 5.66 -3.68
C PRO A 429 0.28 6.33 -2.76
N GLN A 430 1.57 6.22 -3.10
CA GLN A 430 2.65 6.91 -2.37
C GLN A 430 3.86 7.14 -3.28
N GLU A 431 4.19 8.42 -3.49
CA GLU A 431 5.33 8.84 -4.30
C GLU A 431 6.65 8.22 -3.81
N GLY A 432 7.42 7.63 -4.73
CA GLY A 432 8.71 7.00 -4.45
C GLY A 432 8.65 5.61 -3.81
N ALA A 433 7.48 5.12 -3.40
CA ALA A 433 7.31 3.76 -2.88
C ALA A 433 7.11 2.77 -4.04
N ASN A 434 7.93 1.72 -4.11
CA ASN A 434 7.87 0.70 -5.14
C ASN A 434 7.98 -0.68 -4.53
N TRP A 435 7.44 -1.69 -5.20
CA TRP A 435 7.58 -3.08 -4.75
C TRP A 435 7.48 -4.09 -5.88
N ILE A 436 8.05 -5.28 -5.66
CA ILE A 436 7.86 -6.47 -6.48
C ILE A 436 7.45 -7.64 -5.59
N ALA A 437 6.70 -8.59 -6.14
CA ALA A 437 6.24 -9.77 -5.41
C ALA A 437 6.25 -11.02 -6.30
N ALA A 438 6.56 -12.17 -5.70
CA ALA A 438 6.51 -13.49 -6.31
C ALA A 438 5.97 -14.50 -5.30
N GLY A 439 4.98 -15.30 -5.69
CA GLY A 439 4.33 -16.26 -4.82
C GLY A 439 4.21 -17.65 -5.42
N VAL A 440 4.13 -18.65 -4.56
CA VAL A 440 3.95 -20.05 -4.93
C VAL A 440 2.87 -20.69 -4.06
N ARG A 441 1.93 -21.37 -4.72
CA ARG A 441 0.95 -22.24 -4.07
C ARG A 441 1.38 -23.68 -4.29
N PHE A 442 1.47 -24.45 -3.22
CA PHE A 442 1.93 -25.82 -3.27
C PHE A 442 1.22 -26.68 -2.22
N THR A 443 1.28 -27.99 -2.42
CA THR A 443 0.85 -28.96 -1.42
C THR A 443 1.99 -29.90 -1.06
N SER A 444 2.02 -30.32 0.21
CA SER A 444 2.93 -31.34 0.72
C SER A 444 2.12 -32.57 1.13
N PHE A 445 2.38 -33.68 0.45
CA PHE A 445 1.74 -35.00 0.60
C PHE A 445 0.21 -34.97 0.48
N GLU A 446 -0.36 -33.98 -0.22
CA GLU A 446 -1.81 -33.71 -0.30
C GLU A 446 -2.49 -33.41 1.05
N MET A 447 -1.75 -33.42 2.16
CA MET A 447 -2.25 -33.17 3.51
C MET A 447 -2.10 -31.71 3.93
N ILE A 448 -1.01 -31.08 3.49
CA ILE A 448 -0.70 -29.68 3.82
C ILE A 448 -0.88 -28.83 2.56
N GLN A 449 -1.71 -27.80 2.63
CA GLN A 449 -1.89 -26.82 1.56
C GLN A 449 -1.27 -25.50 1.98
N SER A 450 -0.37 -24.98 1.18
CA SER A 450 0.46 -23.83 1.51
C SER A 450 0.46 -22.79 0.40
N PHE A 451 0.50 -21.52 0.79
CA PHE A 451 0.86 -20.40 -0.08
C PHE A 451 1.96 -19.58 0.57
N ALA A 452 2.98 -19.22 -0.21
CA ALA A 452 4.08 -18.36 0.22
C ALA A 452 4.25 -17.22 -0.78
N LEU A 453 4.39 -15.99 -0.31
CA LEU A 453 4.54 -14.77 -1.09
C LEU A 453 5.78 -14.00 -0.63
N LEU A 454 6.80 -13.94 -1.48
CA LEU A 454 7.97 -13.09 -1.30
C LEU A 454 7.67 -11.70 -1.85
N THR A 455 7.95 -10.65 -1.09
CA THR A 455 7.80 -9.25 -1.45
C THR A 455 9.10 -8.50 -1.19
N VAL A 456 9.44 -7.56 -2.07
CA VAL A 456 10.55 -6.63 -1.87
C VAL A 456 10.03 -5.22 -2.10
N THR A 457 9.97 -4.40 -1.05
CA THR A 457 9.67 -2.97 -1.13
C THR A 457 10.97 -2.18 -1.20
N PHE A 458 10.98 -1.08 -1.95
CA PHE A 458 12.14 -0.21 -2.14
C PHE A 458 11.74 1.20 -2.57
N GLY A 459 12.70 2.14 -2.50
CA GLY A 459 12.53 3.54 -2.89
C GLY A 459 12.43 4.47 -1.69
N THR A 460 11.39 4.33 -0.85
CA THR A 460 11.26 5.07 0.41
C THR A 460 11.91 4.33 1.58
N GLN A 461 11.64 3.05 1.70
CA GLN A 461 12.23 2.12 2.67
C GLN A 461 12.45 0.77 1.98
N CYS A 462 13.49 0.06 2.39
CA CYS A 462 13.76 -1.28 1.88
C CYS A 462 13.27 -2.33 2.87
N GLU A 463 12.37 -3.22 2.45
CA GLU A 463 11.94 -4.37 3.23
C GLU A 463 11.76 -5.59 2.34
N ILE A 464 12.36 -6.70 2.74
CA ILE A 464 12.19 -8.01 2.10
C ILE A 464 11.34 -8.85 3.03
N ALA A 465 10.14 -9.25 2.61
CA ALA A 465 9.23 -10.04 3.44
C ALA A 465 8.75 -11.31 2.73
N LEU A 466 8.60 -12.41 3.47
CA LEU A 466 8.01 -13.67 3.04
C LEU A 466 6.76 -13.94 3.88
N LEU A 467 5.61 -13.90 3.24
CA LEU A 467 4.30 -14.09 3.87
C LEU A 467 3.77 -15.47 3.53
N GLY A 468 3.35 -16.23 4.54
CA GLY A 468 2.96 -17.63 4.40
C GLY A 468 1.63 -17.94 5.08
N ARG A 469 0.83 -18.81 4.45
CA ARG A 469 -0.30 -19.48 5.09
C ARG A 469 -0.26 -20.97 4.75
N SER A 470 -0.37 -21.81 5.76
CA SER A 470 -0.41 -23.27 5.62
C SER A 470 -1.58 -23.86 6.39
N THR A 471 -2.27 -24.82 5.79
CA THR A 471 -3.38 -25.56 6.40
C THR A 471 -3.10 -27.06 6.35
N LEU A 472 -3.42 -27.75 7.44
CA LEU A 472 -3.34 -29.21 7.58
C LEU A 472 -4.73 -29.71 7.95
N THR A 473 -5.21 -30.73 7.23
CA THR A 473 -6.48 -31.41 7.54
C THR A 473 -6.25 -32.91 7.70
N VAL A 474 -6.72 -33.49 8.80
CA VAL A 474 -6.54 -34.91 9.12
C VAL A 474 -7.88 -35.58 9.48
N PRO A 475 -8.27 -36.68 8.79
CA PRO A 475 -7.75 -37.13 7.50
C PRO A 475 -8.13 -36.15 6.38
N THR A 476 -7.32 -36.11 5.31
CA THR A 476 -7.57 -35.23 4.15
C THR A 476 -8.95 -35.47 3.54
N GLY A 477 -9.69 -34.40 3.25
CA GLY A 477 -10.98 -34.47 2.54
C GLY A 477 -12.18 -34.90 3.38
N ALA A 478 -12.04 -35.07 4.70
CA ALA A 478 -13.18 -35.37 5.57
C ALA A 478 -14.05 -34.12 5.85
N ASP A 479 -15.37 -34.28 5.79
CA ASP A 479 -16.34 -33.22 6.14
C ASP A 479 -16.21 -32.77 7.61
N ASN A 480 -15.83 -33.70 8.48
CA ASN A 480 -15.56 -33.47 9.90
C ASN A 480 -14.17 -34.02 10.24
N PRO A 481 -13.09 -33.26 9.99
CA PRO A 481 -11.75 -33.73 10.28
C PRO A 481 -11.54 -33.90 11.79
N ILE A 482 -10.77 -34.90 12.18
CA ILE A 482 -10.38 -35.12 13.58
C ILE A 482 -9.28 -34.14 14.02
N GLY A 483 -8.59 -33.51 13.07
CA GLY A 483 -7.62 -32.46 13.35
C GLY A 483 -7.54 -31.48 12.21
N PHE A 484 -7.44 -30.21 12.56
CA PHE A 484 -7.23 -29.12 11.63
C PHE A 484 -6.21 -28.16 12.25
N ALA A 485 -5.18 -27.79 11.49
CA ALA A 485 -4.25 -26.75 11.92
C ALA A 485 -4.08 -25.75 10.79
N GLU A 486 -4.21 -24.47 11.12
CA GLU A 486 -3.92 -23.38 10.20
C GLU A 486 -2.89 -22.48 10.85
N MET A 487 -1.81 -22.21 10.10
CA MET A 487 -0.67 -21.43 10.54
C MET A 487 -0.41 -20.30 9.55
N VAL A 488 -0.15 -19.12 10.10
CA VAL A 488 0.35 -17.94 9.39
C VAL A 488 1.82 -17.73 9.72
N LEU A 489 2.58 -17.24 8.75
CA LEU A 489 4.01 -16.98 8.86
C LEU A 489 4.36 -15.64 8.18
N GLU A 490 5.27 -14.90 8.81
CA GLU A 490 5.88 -13.69 8.27
C GLU A 490 7.39 -13.77 8.55
N ALA A 491 8.24 -13.64 7.52
CA ALA A 491 9.66 -13.46 7.70
C ALA A 491 10.13 -12.19 6.98
N SER A 492 10.59 -11.19 7.71
CA SER A 492 10.96 -9.86 7.20
C SER A 492 12.42 -9.52 7.50
N PHE A 493 13.06 -8.82 6.57
CA PHE A 493 14.38 -8.21 6.73
C PHE A 493 14.30 -6.74 6.35
N GLN A 494 14.64 -5.88 7.30
CA GLN A 494 14.61 -4.43 7.18
C GLN A 494 16.05 -3.89 7.37
N PRO A 495 16.80 -3.62 6.28
CA PRO A 495 18.19 -3.17 6.36
C PRO A 495 18.37 -1.83 7.06
N ASP A 496 17.38 -0.95 6.96
CA ASP A 496 17.41 0.40 7.54
C ASP A 496 17.43 0.34 9.07
N THR A 497 16.55 -0.47 9.66
CA THR A 497 16.49 -0.73 11.12
C THR A 497 17.47 -1.82 11.56
N GLY A 498 17.99 -2.61 10.63
CA GLY A 498 18.86 -3.77 10.93
C GLY A 498 18.11 -4.90 11.61
N LEU A 499 16.81 -5.09 11.37
CA LEU A 499 16.04 -6.16 11.97
C LEU A 499 15.81 -7.29 10.97
N PHE A 500 16.12 -8.53 11.37
CA PHE A 500 15.59 -9.74 10.76
C PHE A 500 14.58 -10.37 11.73
N ALA A 501 13.35 -10.58 11.28
CA ALA A 501 12.28 -11.11 12.10
C ALA A 501 11.60 -12.26 11.36
N VAL A 502 11.35 -13.36 12.07
CA VAL A 502 10.50 -14.46 11.62
C VAL A 502 9.44 -14.66 12.68
N ASN A 503 8.18 -14.73 12.28
CA ASN A 503 7.02 -14.83 13.13
C ASN A 503 6.10 -15.91 12.55
N ALA A 504 5.54 -16.76 13.40
CA ALA A 504 4.49 -17.69 13.01
C ALA A 504 3.48 -17.88 14.13
N LYS A 505 2.21 -18.12 13.77
CA LYS A 505 1.12 -18.28 14.73
C LYS A 505 0.06 -19.25 14.22
N LEU A 506 -0.46 -20.09 15.11
CA LEU A 506 -1.67 -20.89 14.85
C LEU A 506 -2.91 -19.99 14.93
N THR A 507 -3.79 -20.08 13.93
CA THR A 507 -5.04 -19.33 13.93
C THR A 507 -6.08 -20.00 14.85
N PRO A 508 -7.10 -19.25 15.32
CA PRO A 508 -8.17 -19.79 16.17
C PRO A 508 -8.99 -20.93 15.53
N ALA A 509 -8.84 -21.17 14.23
CA ALA A 509 -9.47 -22.28 13.54
C ALA A 509 -8.84 -23.64 13.90
N SER A 510 -7.64 -23.65 14.49
CA SER A 510 -6.87 -24.87 14.78
C SER A 510 -7.42 -25.69 15.95
N TYR A 511 -7.61 -26.99 15.77
CA TYR A 511 -8.08 -27.94 16.79
C TYR A 511 -7.57 -29.36 16.56
N VAL A 512 -7.62 -30.19 17.60
CA VAL A 512 -7.26 -31.62 17.53
C VAL A 512 -8.25 -32.48 18.32
N LEU A 513 -8.58 -33.66 17.82
CA LEU A 513 -9.59 -34.61 18.32
C LEU A 513 -11.05 -34.10 18.29
N SER A 514 -11.28 -32.84 18.62
CA SER A 514 -12.59 -32.18 18.63
C SER A 514 -12.43 -30.67 18.46
N LYS A 515 -13.40 -30.00 17.83
CA LYS A 515 -13.45 -28.52 17.75
C LYS A 515 -13.46 -27.83 19.12
N ALA A 516 -13.83 -28.57 20.18
CA ALA A 516 -13.78 -28.10 21.57
C ALA A 516 -12.38 -28.16 22.20
N CYS A 517 -11.40 -28.76 21.53
CA CYS A 517 -9.99 -28.82 21.90
C CYS A 517 -9.18 -27.90 20.96
N GLN A 518 -9.22 -26.61 21.27
CA GLN A 518 -8.60 -25.56 20.46
C GLN A 518 -7.09 -25.51 20.69
N LEU A 519 -6.33 -25.41 19.62
CA LEU A 519 -4.87 -25.27 19.67
C LEU A 519 -4.48 -23.80 19.67
N THR A 520 -3.42 -23.48 20.42
CA THR A 520 -2.75 -22.18 20.41
C THR A 520 -1.25 -22.39 20.24
N GLY A 521 -0.57 -21.41 19.67
CA GLY A 521 0.89 -21.41 19.62
C GLY A 521 1.42 -20.33 18.70
N GLY A 522 2.53 -19.74 19.12
CA GLY A 522 3.34 -18.85 18.30
C GLY A 522 4.80 -19.23 18.34
N PHE A 523 5.52 -18.80 17.31
CA PHE A 523 6.95 -18.90 17.16
C PHE A 523 7.50 -17.54 16.72
N ALA A 524 8.66 -17.15 17.25
CA ALA A 524 9.40 -16.02 16.73
C ALA A 524 10.91 -16.26 16.72
N PHE A 525 11.59 -15.72 15.72
CA PHE A 525 13.04 -15.65 15.65
C PHE A 525 13.48 -14.27 15.17
N TYR A 526 14.10 -13.49 16.05
CA TYR A 526 14.54 -12.13 15.76
C TYR A 526 16.07 -12.04 15.88
N MET A 527 16.69 -11.26 15.00
CA MET A 527 18.11 -10.89 15.05
C MET A 527 18.26 -9.41 14.78
N TRP A 528 19.06 -8.73 15.60
CA TRP A 528 19.36 -7.31 15.44
C TRP A 528 20.77 -7.12 14.91
N PHE A 529 20.91 -6.41 13.80
CA PHE A 529 22.18 -5.98 13.19
C PHE A 529 22.51 -4.53 13.52
N LYS A 530 21.55 -3.76 14.05
CA LYS A 530 21.71 -2.42 14.61
C LYS A 530 20.99 -2.37 15.95
N ASP A 531 21.32 -1.38 16.77
CA ASP A 531 20.59 -1.13 18.01
C ASP A 531 19.13 -0.77 17.70
N SER A 532 18.20 -1.30 18.48
CA SER A 532 16.78 -1.00 18.32
C SER A 532 16.49 0.47 18.64
N ALA A 533 15.46 1.03 18.02
CA ALA A 533 15.09 2.43 18.23
C ALA A 533 14.72 2.75 19.70
N ASP A 534 14.22 1.76 20.44
CA ASP A 534 13.89 1.87 21.87
C ASP A 534 15.09 1.61 22.81
N GLY A 535 16.25 1.23 22.27
CA GLY A 535 17.47 0.90 23.02
C GLY A 535 17.41 -0.39 23.85
N SER A 536 16.33 -1.18 23.75
CA SER A 536 16.13 -2.38 24.54
C SER A 536 16.79 -3.64 23.95
N ALA A 537 17.16 -3.62 22.67
CA ALA A 537 17.97 -4.63 22.00
C ALA A 537 19.15 -3.96 21.29
N SER A 538 20.34 -4.56 21.37
CA SER A 538 21.54 -4.04 20.73
C SER A 538 21.87 -4.85 19.47
N ALA A 539 22.70 -4.31 18.58
CA ALA A 539 23.27 -5.08 17.48
C ALA A 539 23.90 -6.38 18.02
N GLY A 540 23.75 -7.52 17.34
CA GLY A 540 24.19 -8.84 17.81
C GLY A 540 23.27 -9.52 18.83
N ASP A 541 22.22 -8.86 19.33
CA ASP A 541 21.16 -9.52 20.11
C ASP A 541 20.33 -10.43 19.19
N PHE A 542 19.75 -11.49 19.76
CA PHE A 542 18.84 -12.38 19.04
C PHE A 542 17.89 -13.07 20.02
N VAL A 543 16.77 -13.58 19.51
CA VAL A 543 15.87 -14.42 20.30
C VAL A 543 15.21 -15.44 19.42
N VAL A 544 15.20 -16.71 19.84
CA VAL A 544 14.34 -17.76 19.27
C VAL A 544 13.36 -18.15 20.36
N THR A 545 12.06 -18.07 20.11
CA THR A 545 11.04 -18.45 21.08
C THR A 545 9.90 -19.22 20.42
N LEU A 546 9.41 -20.22 21.13
CA LEU A 546 8.22 -20.99 20.82
C LEU A 546 7.33 -20.89 22.06
N GLY A 547 6.17 -20.27 21.97
CA GLY A 547 5.29 -20.13 23.14
C GLY A 547 5.67 -19.01 24.11
N GLY A 548 6.64 -18.15 23.80
CA GLY A 548 7.05 -17.03 24.65
C GLY A 548 8.14 -17.39 25.67
N TYR A 549 8.16 -16.66 26.78
CA TYR A 549 9.31 -16.62 27.71
C TYR A 549 8.98 -17.24 29.07
N HIS A 550 10.01 -17.41 29.90
CA HIS A 550 9.84 -17.75 31.31
C HIS A 550 8.95 -16.70 32.03
N PRO A 551 8.01 -17.07 32.90
CA PRO A 551 7.10 -16.12 33.57
C PRO A 551 7.83 -15.00 34.34
N HIS A 552 8.94 -15.33 35.00
CA HIS A 552 9.80 -14.38 35.72
C HIS A 552 10.85 -13.65 34.86
N PHE A 553 10.90 -13.89 33.55
CA PHE A 553 11.83 -13.17 32.66
C PHE A 553 11.25 -11.81 32.29
N VAL A 554 12.01 -10.75 32.55
CA VAL A 554 11.68 -9.38 32.17
C VAL A 554 12.00 -9.20 30.68
N LYS A 555 11.00 -9.50 29.85
CA LYS A 555 11.09 -9.39 28.40
C LYS A 555 11.47 -7.95 27.96
N PRO A 556 12.53 -7.76 27.16
CA PRO A 556 12.83 -6.48 26.51
C PRO A 556 11.66 -5.98 25.64
N ALA A 557 11.51 -4.67 25.50
CA ALA A 557 10.43 -4.08 24.70
C ALA A 557 10.49 -4.46 23.21
N SER A 558 11.68 -4.57 22.64
CA SER A 558 11.90 -5.00 21.27
C SER A 558 11.64 -6.49 21.02
N TYR A 559 11.54 -7.32 22.07
CA TYR A 559 11.29 -8.75 21.92
C TYR A 559 9.79 -9.01 21.64
N PRO A 560 9.47 -9.91 20.69
CA PRO A 560 8.10 -10.14 20.23
C PRO A 560 7.21 -10.73 21.32
N ASP A 561 5.90 -10.44 21.24
CA ASP A 561 4.89 -11.14 22.02
C ASP A 561 4.45 -12.42 21.30
N VAL A 562 4.67 -13.56 21.97
CA VAL A 562 4.47 -14.88 21.36
C VAL A 562 3.46 -15.69 22.17
N PRO A 563 2.30 -16.06 21.59
CA PRO A 563 1.29 -16.87 22.26
C PRO A 563 1.84 -18.24 22.70
N ARG A 564 1.50 -18.66 23.92
CA ARG A 564 1.84 -19.99 24.46
C ARG A 564 1.44 -21.09 23.49
N VAL A 565 2.32 -22.07 23.31
CA VAL A 565 1.98 -23.32 22.60
C VAL A 565 1.16 -24.18 23.54
N GLY A 566 0.01 -24.67 23.11
CA GLY A 566 -0.87 -25.37 24.03
C GLY A 566 -2.22 -25.74 23.45
N ALA A 567 -3.08 -26.23 24.32
CA ALA A 567 -4.44 -26.62 24.00
C ALA A 567 -5.40 -26.20 25.12
N LEU A 568 -6.59 -25.77 24.72
CA LEU A 568 -7.73 -25.56 25.62
C LEU A 568 -8.83 -26.53 25.22
N TRP A 569 -9.12 -27.50 26.08
CA TRP A 569 -10.11 -28.53 25.84
C TRP A 569 -11.26 -28.46 26.84
N ARG A 570 -12.44 -28.12 26.32
CA ARG A 570 -13.71 -28.35 27.04
C ARG A 570 -14.14 -29.78 26.77
N VAL A 571 -13.80 -30.69 27.69
CA VAL A 571 -14.09 -32.12 27.54
C VAL A 571 -15.61 -32.36 27.61
N ASN A 572 -16.28 -31.67 28.54
CA ASN A 572 -17.72 -31.57 28.68
C ASN A 572 -18.07 -30.31 29.51
N ASP A 573 -19.35 -30.11 29.85
CA ASP A 573 -19.81 -28.93 30.62
C ASP A 573 -19.19 -28.80 32.02
N ASN A 574 -18.67 -29.89 32.57
CA ASN A 574 -18.11 -29.94 33.91
C ASN A 574 -16.57 -29.94 33.93
N LEU A 575 -15.90 -30.31 32.84
CA LEU A 575 -14.44 -30.51 32.79
C LEU A 575 -13.78 -29.65 31.71
N ILE A 576 -12.85 -28.78 32.16
CA ILE A 576 -11.98 -27.99 31.29
C ILE A 576 -10.53 -28.37 31.59
N VAL A 577 -9.77 -28.67 30.53
CA VAL A 577 -8.33 -28.93 30.60
C VAL A 577 -7.62 -27.89 29.76
N LYS A 578 -6.60 -27.25 30.33
CA LYS A 578 -5.72 -26.28 29.67
C LYS A 578 -4.29 -26.76 29.80
N ALA A 579 -3.56 -26.79 28.70
CA ALA A 579 -2.12 -27.02 28.69
C ALA A 579 -1.42 -25.86 28.00
N SER A 580 -0.28 -25.44 28.52
CA SER A 580 0.58 -24.41 27.95
C SER A 580 2.05 -24.80 28.06
N LEU A 581 2.84 -24.46 27.05
CA LEU A 581 4.26 -24.74 26.93
C LEU A 581 4.95 -23.52 26.36
N TYR A 582 6.23 -23.35 26.72
CA TYR A 582 7.09 -22.36 26.13
C TYR A 582 8.55 -22.80 26.09
N PHE A 583 9.31 -22.16 25.22
CA PHE A 583 10.73 -22.27 25.05
C PHE A 583 11.27 -20.93 24.56
N ALA A 584 12.39 -20.48 25.10
CA ALA A 584 13.10 -19.30 24.63
C ALA A 584 14.61 -19.50 24.70
N LEU A 585 15.31 -19.02 23.67
CA LEU A 585 16.75 -19.03 23.54
C LEU A 585 17.19 -17.60 23.28
N THR A 586 18.11 -17.11 24.11
CA THR A 586 18.67 -15.76 24.09
C THR A 586 20.20 -15.83 24.13
N PRO A 587 20.95 -14.73 23.92
CA PRO A 587 22.41 -14.76 23.99
C PRO A 587 22.94 -15.15 25.38
N ALA A 588 22.11 -15.03 26.43
CA ALA A 588 22.51 -15.25 27.81
C ALA A 588 22.02 -16.59 28.41
N ALA A 589 20.88 -17.12 27.95
CA ALA A 589 20.31 -18.35 28.49
C ALA A 589 19.28 -19.04 27.57
N VAL A 590 19.02 -20.31 27.89
CA VAL A 590 17.90 -21.11 27.41
C VAL A 590 16.86 -21.20 28.51
N MET A 591 15.59 -21.03 28.17
CA MET A 591 14.44 -21.13 29.06
C MET A 591 13.45 -22.12 28.45
N GLY A 592 12.78 -22.88 29.29
CA GLY A 592 11.71 -23.75 28.83
C GLY A 592 10.79 -24.11 29.99
N GLY A 593 9.54 -24.38 29.70
CA GLY A 593 8.60 -24.72 30.76
C GLY A 593 7.19 -24.86 30.25
N GLY A 594 6.28 -25.05 31.18
CA GLY A 594 4.87 -25.17 30.85
C GLY A 594 4.03 -25.57 32.03
N SER A 595 2.74 -25.67 31.75
CA SER A 595 1.75 -25.98 32.75
C SER A 595 0.57 -26.75 32.20
N ILE A 596 -0.06 -27.51 33.08
CA ILE A 596 -1.31 -28.21 32.82
C ILE A 596 -2.27 -27.92 33.98
N SER A 597 -3.48 -27.50 33.64
CA SER A 597 -4.56 -27.21 34.57
C SER A 597 -5.80 -27.98 34.14
N ALA A 598 -6.43 -28.68 35.09
CA ALA A 598 -7.69 -29.37 34.88
C ALA A 598 -8.66 -28.97 36.00
N ILE A 599 -9.82 -28.44 35.61
CA ILE A 599 -10.85 -27.96 36.54
C ILE A 599 -12.14 -28.75 36.28
N TRP A 600 -12.64 -29.40 37.34
CA TRP A 600 -13.94 -30.04 37.38
C TRP A 600 -14.92 -29.21 38.21
N THR A 601 -16.10 -28.90 37.69
CA THR A 601 -17.20 -28.25 38.43
C THR A 601 -18.50 -28.98 38.16
N SER A 602 -19.19 -29.40 39.22
CA SER A 602 -20.49 -30.06 39.11
C SER A 602 -21.35 -29.75 40.34
N GLY A 603 -22.35 -28.88 40.16
CA GLY A 603 -23.13 -28.34 41.29
C GLY A 603 -22.23 -27.64 42.30
N ASP A 604 -22.32 -28.04 43.57
CA ASP A 604 -21.52 -27.49 44.68
C ASP A 604 -20.11 -28.09 44.80
N LEU A 605 -19.76 -29.06 43.95
CA LEU A 605 -18.44 -29.69 43.92
C LEU A 605 -17.52 -29.00 42.91
N ARG A 606 -16.34 -28.60 43.36
CA ARG A 606 -15.24 -28.12 42.51
C ARG A 606 -13.95 -28.89 42.84
N ALA A 607 -13.27 -29.43 41.83
CA ALA A 607 -11.95 -30.04 41.97
C ALA A 607 -10.98 -29.45 40.95
N TRP A 608 -9.71 -29.36 41.32
CA TRP A 608 -8.66 -28.81 40.46
C TRP A 608 -7.37 -29.60 40.58
N PHE A 609 -6.62 -29.60 39.49
CA PHE A 609 -5.28 -30.13 39.36
C PHE A 609 -4.48 -29.16 38.50
N ASP A 610 -3.47 -28.54 39.08
CA ASP A 610 -2.57 -27.59 38.44
C ASP A 610 -1.14 -28.06 38.65
N VAL A 611 -0.37 -28.11 37.56
CA VAL A 611 1.07 -28.39 37.60
C VAL A 611 1.77 -27.41 36.68
N ASP A 612 2.79 -26.75 37.20
CA ASP A 612 3.65 -25.82 36.50
C ASP A 612 5.10 -26.31 36.64
N ALA A 613 5.89 -26.19 35.59
CA ALA A 613 7.30 -26.59 35.59
C ALA A 613 8.09 -25.63 34.69
N ASP A 614 8.96 -24.83 35.31
CA ASP A 614 9.75 -23.81 34.65
C ASP A 614 11.25 -24.10 34.83
N PHE A 615 12.01 -23.98 33.74
CA PHE A 615 13.42 -24.29 33.67
C PHE A 615 14.21 -23.10 33.12
N LEU A 616 15.34 -22.84 33.73
CA LEU A 616 16.39 -21.94 33.26
C LEU A 616 17.68 -22.74 33.09
N LEU A 617 18.28 -22.67 31.90
CA LEU A 617 19.53 -23.34 31.57
C LEU A 617 20.54 -22.32 31.04
N ALA A 618 21.71 -22.27 31.66
CA ALA A 618 22.82 -21.43 31.22
C ALA A 618 23.68 -22.13 30.15
N TRP A 619 24.40 -21.32 29.37
CA TRP A 619 25.44 -21.80 28.47
C TRP A 619 26.59 -22.46 29.23
N LYS A 620 27.42 -23.27 28.55
CA LYS A 620 28.57 -23.95 29.16
C LYS A 620 29.50 -22.92 29.86
N PRO A 621 29.96 -23.14 31.10
CA PRO A 621 29.80 -24.34 31.93
C PRO A 621 28.36 -24.51 32.43
N PHE A 622 27.81 -25.70 32.26
CA PHE A 622 26.36 -25.92 32.42
C PHE A 622 25.90 -25.69 33.86
N HIS A 623 24.87 -24.86 33.99
CA HIS A 623 24.09 -24.67 35.21
C HIS A 623 22.60 -24.64 34.82
N TYR A 624 21.76 -25.18 35.69
CA TYR A 624 20.31 -25.11 35.51
C TYR A 624 19.64 -24.80 36.85
N GLU A 625 18.51 -24.11 36.75
CA GLU A 625 17.53 -23.89 37.82
C GLU A 625 16.20 -24.44 37.30
N ALA A 626 15.44 -25.14 38.15
CA ALA A 626 14.09 -25.59 37.81
C ALA A 626 13.14 -25.40 38.99
N GLU A 627 11.97 -24.85 38.71
CA GLU A 627 10.87 -24.68 39.66
C GLU A 627 9.70 -25.53 39.20
N ILE A 628 9.17 -26.37 40.08
CA ILE A 628 8.02 -27.23 39.79
C ILE A 628 6.99 -27.04 40.90
N ASP A 629 5.79 -26.63 40.51
CA ASP A 629 4.65 -26.41 41.38
C ASP A 629 3.55 -27.41 41.04
N LEU A 630 2.96 -28.01 42.08
CA LEU A 630 1.80 -28.90 41.96
C LEU A 630 0.76 -28.49 43.00
N SER A 631 -0.47 -28.26 42.54
CA SER A 631 -1.64 -27.97 43.37
C SER A 631 -2.78 -28.92 43.00
N LEU A 632 -3.20 -29.74 43.95
CA LEU A 632 -4.30 -30.68 43.79
C LEU A 632 -5.29 -30.46 44.94
N GLY A 633 -6.56 -30.29 44.63
CA GLY A 633 -7.56 -30.11 45.68
C GLY A 633 -9.00 -30.28 45.23
N ALA A 634 -9.88 -30.32 46.22
CA ALA A 634 -11.32 -30.33 46.02
C ALA A 634 -12.01 -29.50 47.11
N SER A 635 -13.09 -28.82 46.72
CA SER A 635 -13.97 -28.06 47.60
C SER A 635 -15.42 -28.45 47.36
N TYR A 636 -16.19 -28.55 48.45
CA TYR A 636 -17.63 -28.82 48.41
C TYR A 636 -18.38 -27.82 49.27
N THR A 637 -19.40 -27.16 48.70
CA THR A 637 -20.25 -26.22 49.43
C THR A 637 -21.51 -26.92 49.93
N ILE A 638 -21.76 -26.85 51.22
CA ILE A 638 -22.94 -27.42 51.88
C ILE A 638 -23.91 -26.29 52.17
N ASP A 639 -25.14 -26.40 51.68
CA ASP A 639 -26.24 -25.51 52.05
C ASP A 639 -26.86 -25.95 53.39
N LEU A 640 -26.84 -25.06 54.39
CA LEU A 640 -27.39 -25.26 55.74
C LEU A 640 -28.68 -24.45 55.94
N LEU A 641 -29.50 -24.28 54.90
CA LEU A 641 -30.82 -23.60 54.87
C LEU A 641 -30.80 -22.08 55.14
N PHE A 642 -29.94 -21.58 56.03
CA PHE A 642 -29.78 -20.15 56.38
C PHE A 642 -28.34 -19.65 56.21
N THR A 643 -27.41 -20.54 55.82
CA THR A 643 -25.97 -20.28 55.68
C THR A 643 -25.35 -21.36 54.78
N THR A 644 -24.26 -21.04 54.09
CA THR A 644 -23.45 -22.02 53.36
C THR A 644 -22.12 -22.28 54.08
N ALA A 645 -21.63 -23.52 54.04
CA ALA A 645 -20.31 -23.90 54.57
C ALA A 645 -19.51 -24.64 53.50
N THR A 646 -18.32 -24.14 53.15
CA THR A 646 -17.45 -24.78 52.15
C THR A 646 -16.33 -25.55 52.84
N ILE A 647 -16.21 -26.85 52.53
CA ILE A 647 -15.12 -27.71 53.00
C ILE A 647 -14.10 -27.83 51.88
N THR A 648 -12.82 -27.59 52.16
CA THR A 648 -11.73 -27.66 51.18
C THR A 648 -10.61 -28.55 51.69
N ALA A 649 -10.13 -29.47 50.85
CA ALA A 649 -8.91 -30.24 51.08
C ALA A 649 -7.93 -30.01 49.92
N HIS A 650 -6.64 -29.80 50.22
CA HIS A 650 -5.61 -29.54 49.21
C HIS A 650 -4.26 -30.20 49.56
N LEU A 651 -3.48 -30.45 48.51
CA LEU A 651 -2.08 -30.87 48.49
C LEU A 651 -1.34 -29.90 47.57
N GLY A 652 -0.41 -29.15 48.13
CA GLY A 652 0.57 -28.33 47.42
C GLY A 652 1.96 -28.96 47.51
N VAL A 653 2.71 -28.98 46.42
CA VAL A 653 4.14 -29.31 46.41
C VAL A 653 4.87 -28.27 45.58
N HIS A 654 5.87 -27.62 46.18
CA HIS A 654 6.78 -26.70 45.51
C HIS A 654 8.19 -27.28 45.55
N LEU A 655 8.81 -27.46 44.40
CA LEU A 655 10.13 -28.04 44.24
C LEU A 655 11.05 -27.04 43.52
N SER A 656 12.13 -26.66 44.18
CA SER A 656 13.20 -25.84 43.59
C SER A 656 14.46 -26.71 43.45
N LEU A 657 14.96 -26.86 42.22
CA LEU A 657 16.11 -27.69 41.86
C LEU A 657 17.20 -26.84 41.23
N TRP A 658 18.46 -27.20 41.47
CA TRP A 658 19.60 -26.58 40.80
C TRP A 658 20.73 -27.59 40.52
N GLY A 659 21.51 -27.30 39.48
CA GLY A 659 22.67 -28.07 39.03
C GLY A 659 24.00 -27.31 39.09
N PRO A 660 25.12 -27.88 38.62
CA PRO A 660 25.25 -29.12 37.84
C PRO A 660 25.13 -30.42 38.66
N SER A 661 25.55 -30.42 39.93
CA SER A 661 25.27 -31.52 40.85
C SER A 661 23.83 -31.42 41.34
N PHE A 662 23.03 -32.48 41.18
CA PHE A 662 21.60 -32.47 41.51
C PHE A 662 21.38 -32.14 43.00
N ALA A 663 20.77 -30.98 43.26
CA ALA A 663 20.46 -30.45 44.58
C ALA A 663 19.14 -29.66 44.54
N GLY A 664 18.51 -29.44 45.69
CA GLY A 664 17.23 -28.74 45.72
C GLY A 664 16.53 -28.72 47.08
N THR A 665 15.34 -28.13 47.08
CA THR A 665 14.39 -28.15 48.20
C THR A 665 12.99 -28.52 47.72
N ALA A 666 12.29 -29.36 48.49
CA ALA A 666 10.90 -29.73 48.27
C ALA A 666 10.07 -29.28 49.48
N ARG A 667 9.16 -28.33 49.28
CA ARG A 667 8.18 -27.90 50.28
C ARG A 667 6.85 -28.59 49.99
N VAL A 668 6.36 -29.36 50.96
CA VAL A 668 5.05 -30.03 50.89
C VAL A 668 4.09 -29.28 51.81
N ASP A 669 2.95 -28.86 51.26
CA ASP A 669 1.87 -28.16 51.97
C ASP A 669 0.60 -29.02 51.93
N LEU A 670 0.22 -29.56 53.08
CA LEU A 670 -1.00 -30.36 53.25
C LEU A 670 -2.01 -29.52 54.02
N TYR A 671 -3.30 -29.84 53.84
CA TYR A 671 -4.42 -29.20 54.53
C TYR A 671 -4.23 -28.90 56.05
N VAL A 672 -3.42 -29.68 56.76
CA VAL A 672 -3.18 -29.51 58.21
C VAL A 672 -1.71 -29.22 58.57
N VAL A 673 -0.75 -29.50 57.68
CA VAL A 673 0.69 -29.44 58.00
C VAL A 673 1.53 -29.14 56.76
N SER A 674 2.59 -28.35 56.91
CA SER A 674 3.61 -28.16 55.88
C SER A 674 5.02 -28.46 56.41
N PHE A 675 5.90 -28.95 55.54
CA PHE A 675 7.30 -29.24 55.85
C PHE A 675 8.19 -29.09 54.61
N THR A 676 9.49 -28.86 54.81
CA THR A 676 10.48 -28.70 53.74
C THR A 676 11.58 -29.75 53.86
N ILE A 677 11.95 -30.37 52.74
CA ILE A 677 13.04 -31.34 52.61
C ILE A 677 14.13 -30.71 51.74
N SER A 678 15.35 -30.60 52.24
CA SER A 678 16.52 -30.14 51.46
C SER A 678 17.44 -31.31 51.14
N PHE A 679 18.01 -31.34 49.94
CA PHE A 679 18.95 -32.38 49.51
C PHE A 679 20.05 -31.82 48.59
N GLY A 680 21.23 -32.47 48.57
CA GLY A 680 22.38 -32.02 47.80
C GLY A 680 23.13 -30.83 48.42
N ASN A 681 24.01 -30.20 47.64
CA ASN A 681 24.83 -29.07 48.09
C ASN A 681 24.05 -27.74 48.02
N SER A 682 24.15 -26.94 49.07
CA SER A 682 23.48 -25.63 49.20
C SER A 682 24.10 -24.49 48.38
N THR A 683 25.27 -24.72 47.78
CA THR A 683 26.02 -23.69 47.02
C THR A 683 26.61 -24.33 45.75
N PRO A 684 25.96 -24.20 44.59
CA PRO A 684 26.51 -24.69 43.34
C PRO A 684 27.67 -23.78 42.90
N ALA A 685 28.91 -24.21 43.12
CA ALA A 685 30.07 -23.56 42.51
C ALA A 685 30.18 -24.02 41.05
N ILE A 686 30.04 -23.10 40.10
CA ILE A 686 30.24 -23.39 38.68
C ILE A 686 31.75 -23.43 38.42
N GLU A 687 32.24 -24.59 37.98
CA GLU A 687 33.66 -24.75 37.64
C GLU A 687 33.94 -24.21 36.22
N PRO A 688 34.95 -23.34 36.06
CA PRO A 688 35.37 -22.86 34.74
C PRO A 688 35.90 -23.99 33.84
N ILE A 689 35.72 -23.84 32.54
CA ILE A 689 36.23 -24.80 31.54
C ILE A 689 37.65 -24.45 31.07
N ALA A 690 38.38 -25.45 30.61
CA ALA A 690 39.69 -25.26 29.99
C ALA A 690 39.60 -24.66 28.57
N TRP A 691 40.74 -24.20 28.06
CA TRP A 691 40.83 -23.61 26.71
C TRP A 691 40.36 -24.55 25.60
N ASP A 692 40.77 -25.82 25.62
CA ASP A 692 40.41 -26.78 24.57
C ASP A 692 38.90 -27.00 24.50
N ASP A 693 38.25 -27.06 25.65
CA ASP A 693 36.78 -27.11 25.78
C ASP A 693 36.12 -25.84 25.26
N PHE A 694 36.67 -24.67 25.61
CA PHE A 694 36.15 -23.39 25.14
C PHE A 694 36.25 -23.27 23.61
N ARG A 695 37.44 -23.55 23.05
CA ARG A 695 37.68 -23.54 21.60
C ARG A 695 36.73 -24.49 20.86
N ALA A 696 36.53 -25.70 21.37
CA ALA A 696 35.66 -26.68 20.74
C ALA A 696 34.17 -26.31 20.82
N SER A 697 33.75 -25.59 21.88
CA SER A 697 32.33 -25.31 22.14
C SER A 697 31.86 -23.95 21.63
N PHE A 698 32.75 -22.95 21.55
CA PHE A 698 32.39 -21.55 21.30
C PHE A 698 33.04 -20.92 20.06
N LEU A 699 34.09 -21.51 19.50
CA LEU A 699 34.82 -20.93 18.37
C LEU A 699 34.64 -21.74 17.07
N PRO A 700 34.71 -21.09 15.89
CA PRO A 700 34.68 -21.78 14.60
C PRO A 700 35.75 -22.88 14.48
N LYS A 701 35.41 -23.99 13.80
CA LYS A 701 36.35 -25.08 13.52
C LYS A 701 37.35 -24.66 12.45
N ALA A 702 38.63 -24.93 12.65
CA ALA A 702 39.72 -24.44 11.79
C ALA A 702 39.79 -25.03 10.36
N ASP A 703 39.02 -26.07 10.03
CA ASP A 703 39.25 -26.91 8.83
C ASP A 703 38.35 -26.62 7.63
N SER A 704 37.62 -25.50 7.60
CA SER A 704 36.84 -25.14 6.40
C SER A 704 37.63 -24.13 5.57
N ALA A 705 38.28 -24.59 4.51
CA ALA A 705 38.81 -23.70 3.49
C ALA A 705 37.69 -22.77 2.98
N PRO A 706 37.96 -21.48 2.73
CA PRO A 706 36.94 -20.54 2.27
C PRO A 706 36.39 -21.01 0.92
N GLN A 707 35.09 -21.34 0.87
CA GLN A 707 34.41 -21.61 -0.39
C GLN A 707 33.54 -20.39 -0.72
N SER A 708 34.04 -19.61 -1.66
CA SER A 708 33.32 -18.49 -2.28
C SER A 708 31.95 -18.94 -2.77
N THR A 709 30.89 -18.61 -2.03
CA THR A 709 29.52 -18.71 -2.53
C THR A 709 28.67 -17.53 -2.07
N GLY A 710 28.29 -16.72 -3.06
CA GLY A 710 26.91 -16.24 -3.17
C GLY A 710 26.50 -14.98 -2.39
N MET A 711 25.91 -14.08 -3.16
CA MET A 711 25.17 -12.85 -2.88
C MET A 711 24.09 -12.90 -1.77
N LEU A 712 24.38 -13.36 -0.55
CA LEU A 712 23.65 -13.07 0.69
C LEU A 712 24.67 -13.24 1.84
N GLY A 713 25.23 -12.13 2.32
CA GLY A 713 26.42 -12.08 3.18
C GLY A 713 26.26 -12.60 4.61
N ALA A 714 25.68 -13.78 4.81
CA ALA A 714 25.61 -14.49 6.09
C ALA A 714 26.35 -15.85 6.07
N GLY A 715 27.35 -16.00 5.19
CA GLY A 715 28.34 -17.07 5.26
C GLY A 715 29.70 -16.48 5.65
N ALA A 716 29.93 -16.28 6.95
CA ALA A 716 31.30 -16.11 7.43
C ALA A 716 31.97 -17.48 7.35
N ASP A 717 32.87 -17.66 6.38
CA ASP A 717 33.71 -18.84 6.24
C ASP A 717 34.32 -19.22 7.60
N ALA A 718 34.21 -20.49 7.97
CA ALA A 718 34.53 -21.01 9.29
C ALA A 718 36.05 -21.03 9.57
N ALA A 719 36.63 -19.85 9.75
CA ALA A 719 38.01 -19.64 10.19
C ALA A 719 38.01 -18.77 11.47
N LEU A 720 38.95 -19.03 12.37
CA LEU A 720 39.13 -18.23 13.60
C LEU A 720 39.46 -16.76 13.29
N TRP A 721 40.12 -16.53 12.17
CA TRP A 721 40.46 -15.23 11.62
C TRP A 721 40.52 -15.36 10.09
N TYR A 722 40.10 -14.33 9.39
CA TYR A 722 40.21 -14.27 7.93
C TYR A 722 40.33 -12.83 7.45
N SER A 723 40.81 -12.68 6.22
CA SER A 723 40.84 -11.41 5.51
C SER A 723 40.10 -11.56 4.19
N ARG A 724 39.32 -10.56 3.81
CA ARG A 724 38.62 -10.53 2.52
C ARG A 724 38.66 -9.14 1.91
N VAL A 725 38.58 -9.09 0.59
CA VAL A 725 38.38 -7.85 -0.15
C VAL A 725 36.90 -7.49 -0.06
N ALA A 726 36.58 -6.42 0.67
CA ALA A 726 35.20 -5.95 0.83
C ALA A 726 34.74 -5.07 -0.34
N SER A 727 35.67 -4.42 -1.03
CA SER A 727 35.41 -3.59 -2.22
C SER A 727 36.65 -3.53 -3.10
N GLY A 728 36.45 -3.27 -4.40
CA GLY A 728 37.53 -3.15 -5.39
C GLY A 728 38.10 -4.48 -5.89
N LEU A 729 37.39 -5.61 -5.73
CA LEU A 729 37.80 -6.86 -6.36
C LEU A 729 37.45 -6.85 -7.85
N LEU A 730 38.46 -6.88 -8.73
CA LEU A 730 38.26 -6.98 -10.17
C LEU A 730 38.30 -8.43 -10.65
N LYS A 731 39.22 -9.22 -10.09
CA LYS A 731 39.37 -10.64 -10.42
C LYS A 731 39.96 -11.39 -9.24
N ASP A 732 39.35 -12.52 -8.91
CA ASP A 732 39.93 -13.52 -8.02
C ASP A 732 40.79 -14.49 -8.84
N VAL A 733 42.06 -14.64 -8.49
CA VAL A 733 43.03 -15.53 -9.13
C VAL A 733 43.65 -16.50 -8.13
N SER A 734 43.08 -16.59 -6.93
CA SER A 734 43.55 -17.50 -5.88
C SER A 734 43.50 -18.96 -6.36
N GLY A 735 44.59 -19.70 -6.11
CA GLY A 735 44.71 -21.11 -6.47
C GLY A 735 45.19 -21.40 -7.89
N ASP A 736 45.50 -20.40 -8.72
CA ASP A 736 46.23 -20.62 -9.98
C ASP A 736 47.73 -20.88 -9.70
N PRO A 737 48.27 -22.07 -9.99
CA PRO A 737 49.66 -22.40 -9.69
C PRO A 737 50.67 -21.67 -10.60
N SER A 738 50.23 -20.89 -11.59
CA SER A 738 51.09 -20.17 -12.52
C SER A 738 51.64 -18.84 -11.97
N HIS A 739 51.09 -18.34 -10.85
CA HIS A 739 51.55 -17.13 -10.19
C HIS A 739 51.24 -17.15 -8.69
N ASP A 740 51.98 -16.39 -7.90
CA ASP A 740 51.80 -16.30 -6.44
C ASP A 740 50.81 -15.19 -6.02
N LEU A 741 49.91 -14.78 -6.93
CA LEU A 741 48.90 -13.74 -6.68
C LEU A 741 47.54 -14.36 -6.32
N ASP A 742 46.87 -13.78 -5.33
CA ASP A 742 45.50 -14.17 -4.97
C ASP A 742 44.44 -13.29 -5.64
N TRP A 743 44.65 -11.97 -5.73
CA TRP A 743 43.63 -11.04 -6.21
C TRP A 743 44.19 -9.96 -7.14
N VAL A 744 43.37 -9.57 -8.12
CA VAL A 744 43.55 -8.36 -8.93
C VAL A 744 42.50 -7.35 -8.48
N LEU A 745 42.96 -6.15 -8.15
CA LEU A 745 42.18 -5.15 -7.41
C LEU A 745 42.12 -3.82 -8.14
N ASP A 746 41.02 -3.12 -7.98
CA ASP A 746 40.87 -1.70 -8.31
C ASP A 746 41.46 -0.89 -7.15
N PRO A 747 42.57 -0.16 -7.37
CA PRO A 747 43.23 0.58 -6.31
C PRO A 747 42.39 1.74 -5.74
N GLU A 748 41.42 2.28 -6.49
CA GLU A 748 40.59 3.41 -6.04
C GLU A 748 39.46 2.95 -5.12
N ALA A 749 38.84 1.81 -5.44
CA ALA A 749 37.74 1.23 -4.67
C ALA A 749 38.20 0.21 -3.62
N PHE A 750 39.51 -0.01 -3.48
CA PHE A 750 40.08 -1.07 -2.64
C PHE A 750 39.74 -0.90 -1.15
N GLU A 751 39.07 -1.93 -0.60
CA GLU A 751 38.87 -2.10 0.83
C GLU A 751 39.21 -3.55 1.23
N LEU A 752 40.16 -3.70 2.15
CA LEU A 752 40.49 -4.97 2.79
C LEU A 752 39.92 -5.01 4.20
N VAL A 753 39.19 -6.06 4.52
CA VAL A 753 38.63 -6.28 5.85
C VAL A 753 39.27 -7.51 6.46
N SER A 754 39.83 -7.37 7.65
CA SER A 754 40.27 -8.47 8.51
C SER A 754 39.26 -8.67 9.64
N VAL A 755 38.91 -9.92 9.94
CA VAL A 755 37.93 -10.29 10.96
C VAL A 755 38.50 -11.41 11.83
N SER A 756 38.19 -11.39 13.12
CA SER A 756 38.55 -12.39 14.12
C SER A 756 37.32 -12.81 14.93
N ALA A 757 37.18 -14.11 15.19
CA ALA A 757 36.17 -14.65 16.09
C ALA A 757 36.47 -14.34 17.56
N ILE A 758 37.73 -14.07 17.90
CA ILE A 758 38.16 -13.64 19.23
C ILE A 758 38.36 -12.11 19.19
N PRO A 759 37.69 -11.35 20.07
CA PRO A 759 37.83 -9.91 20.15
C PRO A 759 39.18 -9.48 20.71
N SER A 760 39.65 -8.33 20.22
CA SER A 760 40.98 -7.80 20.52
C SER A 760 40.91 -6.56 21.40
N LYS A 761 41.86 -6.42 22.34
CA LYS A 761 41.95 -5.20 23.18
C LYS A 761 42.80 -4.14 22.51
N THR A 762 43.81 -4.55 21.77
CA THR A 762 44.70 -3.68 21.01
C THR A 762 44.68 -4.01 19.53
N ALA A 763 45.02 -3.02 18.69
CA ALA A 763 45.19 -3.22 17.26
C ALA A 763 46.44 -2.51 16.76
N THR A 764 47.17 -3.19 15.88
CA THR A 764 48.40 -2.68 15.27
C THR A 764 48.38 -2.93 13.77
N LEU A 765 48.63 -1.88 12.99
CA LEU A 765 48.96 -1.99 11.57
C LEU A 765 50.49 -1.96 11.41
N VAL A 766 51.04 -2.94 10.72
CA VAL A 766 52.47 -3.01 10.40
C VAL A 766 52.62 -2.82 8.89
N THR A 767 53.34 -1.79 8.47
CA THR A 767 53.65 -1.55 7.05
C THR A 767 55.16 -1.53 6.81
N GLY A 768 55.60 -1.93 5.62
CA GLY A 768 57.00 -1.84 5.22
C GLY A 768 57.32 -2.55 3.91
N ASP A 769 58.59 -2.51 3.52
CA ASP A 769 59.11 -3.25 2.37
C ASP A 769 59.72 -4.58 2.82
N GLU A 770 59.47 -5.64 2.05
CA GLU A 770 59.96 -6.99 2.36
C GLU A 770 61.49 -7.06 2.46
N LYS A 771 62.20 -6.25 1.66
CA LYS A 771 63.66 -6.27 1.53
C LYS A 771 64.41 -5.41 2.54
N THR A 772 63.83 -4.30 2.99
CA THR A 772 64.53 -3.37 3.90
C THR A 772 64.35 -3.74 5.36
N LEU A 773 63.38 -4.61 5.68
CA LEU A 773 62.99 -5.01 7.03
C LEU A 773 62.61 -3.82 7.95
N ALA A 774 62.51 -2.61 7.40
CA ALA A 774 62.11 -1.41 8.12
C ALA A 774 60.59 -1.38 8.25
N GLN A 775 60.08 -2.03 9.30
CA GLN A 775 58.66 -2.08 9.59
C GLN A 775 58.23 -0.86 10.41
N LYS A 776 57.28 -0.08 9.89
CA LYS A 776 56.57 0.95 10.64
C LYS A 776 55.39 0.30 11.36
N ARG A 777 55.41 0.32 12.69
CA ARG A 777 54.27 -0.10 13.52
C ARG A 777 53.41 1.10 13.85
N ILE A 778 52.14 1.02 13.50
CA ILE A 778 51.14 2.05 13.73
C ILE A 778 50.12 1.46 14.71
N ALA A 779 50.20 1.88 15.97
CA ALA A 779 49.19 1.53 16.96
C ALA A 779 47.89 2.28 16.64
N ILE A 780 46.79 1.55 16.54
CA ILE A 780 45.48 2.14 16.31
C ILE A 780 44.90 2.52 17.67
N SER A 781 44.57 3.79 17.84
CA SER A 781 44.01 4.27 19.10
C SER A 781 42.64 3.62 19.35
N PRO A 782 42.37 3.09 20.55
CA PRO A 782 41.14 2.37 20.83
C PRO A 782 39.93 3.31 20.82
N SER A 783 38.98 3.04 19.92
CA SER A 783 37.62 3.60 19.92
C SER A 783 36.56 2.56 20.31
N TRP A 784 37.00 1.38 20.75
CA TRP A 784 36.20 0.20 21.05
C TRP A 784 36.25 -0.14 22.55
N ALA A 785 35.30 -0.95 23.01
CA ALA A 785 35.29 -1.46 24.38
C ALA A 785 36.42 -2.46 24.61
N THR A 786 37.05 -2.38 25.78
CA THR A 786 38.09 -3.30 26.23
C THR A 786 37.71 -4.06 27.51
N GLY A 787 36.52 -3.77 28.08
CA GLY A 787 35.99 -4.34 29.32
C GLY A 787 35.38 -5.73 29.15
N PHE A 788 36.16 -6.69 28.66
CA PHE A 788 35.73 -8.08 28.45
C PHE A 788 36.85 -9.07 28.81
N GLY A 789 36.45 -10.28 29.19
CA GLY A 789 37.32 -11.42 29.52
C GLY A 789 36.89 -12.68 28.77
N VAL A 790 37.22 -13.87 29.27
CA VAL A 790 36.75 -15.14 28.70
C VAL A 790 35.86 -15.82 29.74
N GLY A 791 34.55 -15.64 29.57
CA GLY A 791 33.55 -15.93 30.60
C GLY A 791 33.56 -17.38 31.06
N PRO A 792 33.35 -18.35 30.17
CA PRO A 792 33.34 -19.78 30.51
C PRO A 792 34.66 -20.28 31.12
N MET A 793 35.78 -19.64 30.79
CA MET A 793 37.09 -19.97 31.35
C MET A 793 37.37 -19.27 32.69
N GLY A 794 36.44 -18.45 33.18
CA GLY A 794 36.59 -17.72 34.43
C GLY A 794 37.67 -16.63 34.42
N VAL A 795 38.12 -16.24 33.23
CA VAL A 795 39.14 -15.19 33.03
C VAL A 795 38.44 -13.84 33.09
N ALA A 796 38.81 -13.03 34.09
CA ALA A 796 38.26 -11.69 34.26
C ALA A 796 38.79 -10.74 33.17
N ASN A 797 38.17 -9.56 33.06
CA ASN A 797 38.62 -8.53 32.14
C ASN A 797 40.12 -8.23 32.31
N ASP A 798 40.55 -7.93 33.52
CA ASP A 798 41.92 -7.46 33.78
C ASP A 798 42.99 -8.55 33.55
N ASP A 799 42.57 -9.82 33.54
CA ASP A 799 43.43 -10.99 33.31
C ASP A 799 43.49 -11.41 31.84
N PHE A 800 42.66 -10.82 30.96
CA PHE A 800 42.61 -11.16 29.54
C PHE A 800 43.36 -10.14 28.68
N THR A 801 44.24 -10.62 27.81
CA THR A 801 44.95 -9.81 26.81
C THR A 801 44.77 -10.39 25.40
N SER A 802 44.58 -9.51 24.41
CA SER A 802 44.42 -9.87 23.00
C SER A 802 44.85 -8.72 22.10
N ASP A 803 45.57 -9.03 21.01
CA ASP A 803 46.11 -8.06 20.05
C ASP A 803 45.76 -8.46 18.61
N HIS A 804 45.21 -7.52 17.84
CA HIS A 804 44.92 -7.68 16.41
C HIS A 804 46.02 -7.01 15.58
N THR A 805 46.94 -7.79 15.02
CA THR A 805 48.01 -7.27 14.15
C THR A 805 47.73 -7.60 12.68
N VAL A 806 47.60 -6.57 11.83
CA VAL A 806 47.59 -6.71 10.36
C VAL A 806 48.94 -6.27 9.81
N THR A 807 49.58 -7.12 8.99
CA THR A 807 50.86 -6.81 8.37
C THR A 807 50.69 -6.68 6.87
N LEU A 808 50.98 -5.49 6.32
CA LEU A 808 51.01 -5.21 4.89
C LEU A 808 52.45 -4.99 4.46
N VAL A 809 52.95 -5.85 3.58
CA VAL A 809 54.32 -5.78 3.09
C VAL A 809 54.32 -5.64 1.58
N ARG A 810 55.07 -4.67 1.08
CA ARG A 810 55.29 -4.53 -0.36
C ARG A 810 56.33 -5.55 -0.83
N ILE A 811 55.95 -6.38 -1.80
CA ILE A 811 56.86 -7.30 -2.48
C ILE A 811 57.71 -6.48 -3.47
N VAL A 812 59.04 -6.55 -3.30
CA VAL A 812 60.00 -5.80 -4.13
C VAL A 812 60.74 -6.79 -5.04
N GLU A 813 60.04 -7.57 -5.87
CA GLU A 813 60.73 -8.41 -6.84
C GLU A 813 61.23 -7.64 -8.06
N LYS A 814 62.42 -8.02 -8.52
CA LYS A 814 63.08 -7.45 -9.70
C LYS A 814 62.44 -8.11 -10.91
N ALA A 815 61.37 -7.51 -11.45
CA ALA A 815 60.75 -8.01 -12.68
C ALA A 815 61.85 -8.30 -13.74
N PRO A 816 61.83 -9.45 -14.45
CA PRO A 816 62.76 -9.71 -15.53
C PRO A 816 62.41 -8.78 -16.71
N GLY A 817 63.04 -7.61 -16.72
CA GLY A 817 62.85 -6.57 -17.71
C GLY A 817 63.73 -5.35 -17.41
N PRO A 818 63.91 -4.41 -18.36
CA PRO A 818 64.61 -3.17 -18.07
C PRO A 818 63.94 -2.48 -16.88
N PRO A 819 64.71 -1.83 -15.98
CA PRO A 819 64.18 -1.29 -14.73
C PRO A 819 63.04 -0.33 -15.03
N VAL A 820 61.81 -0.76 -14.74
CA VAL A 820 60.67 0.14 -14.65
C VAL A 820 60.95 1.00 -13.44
N VAL A 821 61.30 2.26 -13.67
CA VAL A 821 61.37 3.27 -12.62
C VAL A 821 59.94 3.51 -12.15
N TRP A 822 59.48 2.71 -11.20
CA TRP A 822 58.25 2.99 -10.47
C TRP A 822 58.46 4.31 -9.74
N GLN A 823 57.88 5.39 -10.26
CA GLN A 823 57.86 6.66 -9.55
C GLN A 823 57.21 6.42 -8.17
N ALA A 824 57.80 6.98 -7.13
CA ALA A 824 57.35 6.88 -5.72
C ALA A 824 55.93 7.45 -5.47
N GLN A 825 55.14 7.69 -6.52
CA GLN A 825 53.77 8.23 -6.48
C GLN A 825 52.69 7.18 -6.25
N TYR A 826 53.00 5.88 -6.29
CA TYR A 826 52.02 4.78 -6.09
C TYR A 826 52.20 4.07 -4.74
N ASP A 827 52.70 4.77 -3.73
CA ASP A 827 52.78 4.23 -2.37
C ASP A 827 51.39 4.34 -1.72
N PHE A 828 50.79 3.20 -1.36
CA PHE A 828 49.56 3.19 -0.58
C PHE A 828 49.87 3.66 0.84
N ASP A 829 49.69 4.96 1.09
CA ASP A 829 49.87 5.51 2.43
C ASP A 829 48.68 5.18 3.33
N PHE A 830 48.71 3.99 3.92
CA PHE A 830 47.78 3.59 5.00
C PHE A 830 48.11 4.25 6.35
N SER A 831 49.13 5.12 6.42
CA SER A 831 49.49 5.84 7.63
C SER A 831 48.78 7.19 7.77
N ALA A 832 48.02 7.63 6.76
CA ALA A 832 47.10 8.75 6.84
C ALA A 832 45.90 8.44 7.75
N HIS A 833 45.45 9.43 8.54
CA HIS A 833 44.26 9.29 9.40
C HIS A 833 43.02 8.91 8.57
N GLY A 834 42.35 7.81 8.94
CA GLY A 834 41.11 7.33 8.30
C GLY A 834 41.28 6.17 7.32
N ALA A 835 42.53 5.83 6.92
CA ALA A 835 42.79 4.69 6.02
C ALA A 835 42.63 3.33 6.71
N CYS A 836 42.77 3.26 8.03
CA CYS A 836 42.48 2.08 8.83
C CYS A 836 41.44 2.41 9.89
N THR A 837 40.33 1.67 9.90
CA THR A 837 39.19 1.86 10.80
C THR A 837 38.90 0.58 11.57
N ALA A 838 38.54 0.72 12.84
CA ALA A 838 38.16 -0.41 13.68
C ALA A 838 36.80 -0.96 13.24
N LEU A 839 36.71 -2.27 13.10
CA LEU A 839 35.44 -2.98 12.98
C LEU A 839 35.06 -3.46 14.37
N THR A 840 33.93 -2.95 14.86
CA THR A 840 33.42 -3.30 16.19
C THR A 840 32.15 -4.11 16.07
N ALA A 841 31.92 -4.98 17.06
CA ALA A 841 30.69 -5.73 17.21
C ALA A 841 30.35 -5.86 18.70
N ASN A 842 29.06 -6.02 18.98
CA ASN A 842 28.63 -6.36 20.32
C ASN A 842 28.77 -7.87 20.53
N LEU A 843 29.27 -8.27 21.69
CA LEU A 843 29.60 -9.66 21.98
C LEU A 843 28.59 -10.27 22.95
N PRO A 844 28.24 -11.57 22.83
CA PRO A 844 27.37 -12.22 23.78
C PRO A 844 28.04 -12.28 25.17
N SER A 845 27.34 -11.76 26.19
CA SER A 845 27.86 -11.71 27.56
C SER A 845 28.19 -13.09 28.12
N ALA A 846 27.43 -14.13 27.76
CA ALA A 846 27.69 -15.50 28.21
C ALA A 846 29.07 -16.03 27.79
N ALA A 847 29.65 -15.55 26.68
CA ALA A 847 30.96 -15.99 26.22
C ALA A 847 32.11 -15.09 26.75
N TRP A 848 31.85 -13.79 26.96
CA TRP A 848 32.90 -12.79 27.18
C TRP A 848 32.83 -12.07 28.55
N SER A 849 31.83 -12.39 29.38
CA SER A 849 31.70 -11.93 30.77
C SER A 849 31.82 -13.09 31.75
N LYS A 850 32.83 -13.05 32.62
CA LYS A 850 33.04 -14.01 33.73
C LYS A 850 31.83 -14.07 34.64
N GLU A 851 31.30 -12.90 34.99
CA GLU A 851 30.19 -12.75 35.90
C GLU A 851 28.90 -13.38 35.36
N THR A 852 28.61 -13.19 34.06
CA THR A 852 27.45 -13.80 33.41
C THR A 852 27.59 -15.31 33.29
N ALA A 853 28.78 -15.80 32.92
CA ALA A 853 29.02 -17.22 32.68
C ALA A 853 29.05 -18.08 33.96
N LEU A 854 29.56 -17.55 35.07
CA LEU A 854 29.81 -18.34 36.30
C LEU A 854 28.82 -18.05 37.43
N SER A 855 27.81 -17.20 37.21
CA SER A 855 26.75 -16.95 38.20
C SER A 855 25.39 -16.67 37.52
N PRO A 856 24.94 -17.52 36.58
CA PRO A 856 23.65 -17.34 35.92
C PRO A 856 22.51 -17.52 36.92
N SER A 857 21.53 -16.62 36.86
CA SER A 857 20.27 -16.70 37.61
C SER A 857 19.22 -15.85 36.90
N MET A 858 17.94 -16.04 37.23
CA MET A 858 16.85 -15.21 36.69
C MET A 858 17.06 -13.71 37.00
N ASP A 859 17.46 -13.38 38.22
CA ASP A 859 17.75 -11.99 38.63
C ASP A 859 18.86 -11.38 37.77
N ARG A 860 19.94 -12.12 37.51
CA ARG A 860 21.06 -11.65 36.69
C ARG A 860 20.62 -11.45 35.24
N LEU A 861 19.81 -12.34 34.68
CA LEU A 861 19.26 -12.19 33.32
C LEU A 861 18.40 -10.94 33.17
N ASN A 862 17.69 -10.57 34.23
CA ASN A 862 16.83 -9.39 34.26
C ASN A 862 17.60 -8.08 34.50
N SER A 863 18.77 -8.12 35.15
CA SER A 863 19.53 -6.92 35.52
C SER A 863 20.81 -6.66 34.73
N ALA A 864 21.44 -7.69 34.16
CA ALA A 864 22.75 -7.57 33.50
C ALA A 864 22.61 -7.33 31.98
N PRO A 865 23.57 -6.62 31.35
CA PRO A 865 23.60 -6.49 29.90
C PRO A 865 23.73 -7.85 29.21
N ARG A 866 22.88 -8.12 28.22
CA ARG A 866 22.93 -9.37 27.43
C ARG A 866 24.13 -9.39 26.47
N THR A 867 24.61 -8.23 26.05
CA THR A 867 25.77 -8.07 25.17
C THR A 867 26.79 -7.08 25.73
N ILE A 868 28.06 -7.26 25.41
CA ILE A 868 29.15 -6.30 25.65
C ILE A 868 29.28 -5.44 24.40
N ALA A 869 29.00 -4.13 24.51
CA ALA A 869 28.90 -3.26 23.35
C ALA A 869 30.27 -2.90 22.75
N GLY A 870 30.37 -2.89 21.41
CA GLY A 870 31.44 -2.23 20.66
C GLY A 870 32.85 -2.79 20.85
N ALA A 871 33.04 -4.10 21.02
CA ALA A 871 34.36 -4.71 21.08
C ALA A 871 35.01 -4.82 19.69
N LEU A 872 36.33 -4.70 19.61
CA LEU A 872 37.07 -4.82 18.34
C LEU A 872 37.07 -6.28 17.87
N VAL A 873 36.54 -6.51 16.66
CA VAL A 873 36.51 -7.82 16.00
C VAL A 873 37.28 -7.83 14.69
N GLY A 874 37.85 -6.69 14.27
CA GLY A 874 38.57 -6.61 13.01
C GLY A 874 39.02 -5.21 12.65
N LEU A 875 39.65 -5.10 11.48
CA LEU A 875 40.08 -3.82 10.90
C LEU A 875 39.63 -3.75 9.44
N SER A 876 39.10 -2.59 9.03
CA SER A 876 38.89 -2.23 7.63
C SER A 876 40.02 -1.28 7.20
N LEU A 877 40.70 -1.65 6.12
CA LEU A 877 41.77 -0.91 5.49
C LEU A 877 41.28 -0.42 4.14
N LYS A 878 41.04 0.89 4.04
CA LYS A 878 40.62 1.57 2.81
C LYS A 878 41.81 2.34 2.25
N ALA A 879 42.05 2.22 0.95
CA ALA A 879 42.99 3.10 0.28
C ALA A 879 42.50 4.55 0.42
N ALA A 880 43.36 5.45 0.87
CA ALA A 880 43.04 6.87 0.88
C ALA A 880 43.04 7.37 -0.57
N SER A 881 41.88 7.39 -1.23
CA SER A 881 41.76 8.05 -2.54
C SER A 881 41.89 9.55 -2.31
N LYS A 882 42.96 10.14 -2.85
CA LYS A 882 43.03 11.60 -2.97
C LYS A 882 42.33 11.94 -4.27
N PRO A 883 41.15 12.60 -4.26
CA PRO A 883 40.56 13.06 -5.51
C PRO A 883 41.61 13.88 -6.24
N ALA A 884 41.91 13.53 -7.48
CA ALA A 884 42.93 14.25 -8.21
C ALA A 884 42.43 15.69 -8.41
N ASP A 885 43.13 16.69 -7.84
CA ASP A 885 42.79 18.12 -8.02
C ASP A 885 42.76 18.51 -9.51
N ARG A 886 43.37 17.70 -10.37
CA ARG A 886 43.42 17.80 -11.83
C ARG A 886 43.52 16.40 -12.44
N THR A 887 43.03 16.23 -13.67
CA THR A 887 43.26 15.00 -14.45
C THR A 887 44.75 14.67 -14.46
N LEU A 888 45.11 13.42 -14.12
CA LEU A 888 46.48 12.96 -14.22
C LEU A 888 46.99 13.17 -15.67
N PRO A 889 48.25 13.60 -15.86
CA PRO A 889 48.82 13.71 -17.21
C PRO A 889 48.76 12.35 -17.90
N ILE A 890 47.91 12.22 -18.92
CA ILE A 890 47.93 11.05 -19.80
C ILE A 890 49.17 11.19 -20.70
N SER A 891 50.00 10.16 -20.76
CA SER A 891 51.08 10.14 -21.76
C SER A 891 50.45 10.18 -23.15
N LEU A 892 50.78 11.21 -23.94
CA LEU A 892 50.25 11.38 -25.29
C LEU A 892 50.56 10.19 -26.19
N ASP A 893 51.64 9.47 -25.89
CA ASP A 893 52.07 8.26 -26.60
C ASP A 893 50.99 7.17 -26.55
N THR A 894 50.23 7.08 -25.44
CA THR A 894 49.11 6.14 -25.27
C THR A 894 47.87 6.51 -26.07
N LEU A 895 47.77 7.76 -26.53
CA LEU A 895 46.67 8.28 -27.34
C LEU A 895 47.03 8.37 -28.83
N GLU A 896 48.26 8.02 -29.22
CA GLU A 896 48.65 7.96 -30.62
C GLU A 896 47.96 6.76 -31.31
N LYS A 897 46.83 7.03 -31.98
CA LYS A 897 46.32 6.13 -33.02
C LYS A 897 47.31 6.11 -34.20
N THR A 898 47.47 4.94 -34.82
CA THR A 898 48.21 4.76 -36.08
C THR A 898 47.79 5.81 -37.10
N LYS A 899 48.71 6.69 -37.50
CA LYS A 899 48.46 7.80 -38.43
C LYS A 899 48.24 7.26 -39.84
N ASP A 900 46.99 7.08 -40.26
CA ASP A 900 46.71 6.61 -41.62
C ASP A 900 46.96 7.68 -42.71
N VAL A 901 47.04 8.98 -42.37
CA VAL A 901 47.44 10.05 -43.31
C VAL A 901 48.09 11.22 -42.57
N THR A 902 49.27 11.66 -43.01
CA THR A 902 49.88 12.95 -42.55
C THR A 902 49.53 14.05 -43.55
N VAL A 903 48.75 15.05 -43.12
CA VAL A 903 48.46 16.25 -43.93
C VAL A 903 49.37 17.39 -43.45
N PRO A 904 50.29 17.92 -44.29
CA PRO A 904 51.17 19.01 -43.89
C PRO A 904 50.39 20.34 -43.83
N PHE A 905 50.35 20.96 -42.65
CA PHE A 905 49.78 22.30 -42.43
C PHE A 905 50.88 23.35 -42.24
N THR A 906 50.70 24.53 -42.82
CA THR A 906 51.54 25.70 -42.54
C THR A 906 50.76 26.67 -41.65
N TRP A 907 51.14 26.78 -40.37
CA TRP A 907 50.55 27.73 -39.45
C TRP A 907 51.32 29.05 -39.47
N ALA A 908 50.62 30.18 -39.42
CA ALA A 908 51.26 31.47 -39.14
C ALA A 908 51.63 31.55 -37.65
N PRO A 909 52.82 32.06 -37.28
CA PRO A 909 53.17 32.27 -35.87
C PRO A 909 52.17 33.24 -35.23
N GLN A 910 51.50 32.80 -34.16
CA GLN A 910 50.61 33.63 -33.36
C GLN A 910 51.31 34.00 -32.05
N VAL A 911 51.27 35.28 -31.69
CA VAL A 911 51.69 35.75 -30.36
C VAL A 911 50.47 35.69 -29.45
N ALA A 912 50.51 34.87 -28.41
CA ALA A 912 49.42 34.79 -27.43
C ALA A 912 49.35 36.10 -26.61
N PRO A 913 48.17 36.74 -26.49
CA PRO A 913 47.98 37.91 -25.65
C PRO A 913 48.22 37.57 -24.17
N THR A 914 48.83 38.50 -23.42
CA THR A 914 49.19 38.29 -22.01
C THR A 914 48.18 38.87 -21.00
N THR A 915 47.17 39.61 -21.47
CA THR A 915 46.08 40.13 -20.64
C THR A 915 44.77 40.07 -21.38
N ASP A 916 43.71 39.70 -20.68
CA ASP A 916 42.37 39.67 -21.25
C ASP A 916 41.59 40.97 -21.03
N THR A 917 40.85 41.41 -22.03
CA THR A 917 39.96 42.57 -22.01
C THR A 917 38.48 42.20 -21.89
N PHE A 918 38.12 40.91 -21.77
CA PHE A 918 36.72 40.49 -21.63
C PHE A 918 36.10 40.97 -20.31
N ASP A 919 35.00 41.71 -20.43
CA ASP A 919 34.10 42.01 -19.32
C ASP A 919 33.28 40.77 -18.95
N GLN A 920 33.60 40.16 -17.81
CA GLN A 920 32.96 38.94 -17.34
C GLN A 920 31.49 39.14 -16.99
N THR A 921 31.06 40.38 -16.70
CA THR A 921 29.65 40.70 -16.42
C THR A 921 28.78 40.59 -17.68
N GLN A 922 29.40 40.69 -18.87
CA GLN A 922 28.75 40.52 -20.16
C GLN A 922 29.14 39.21 -20.86
N ALA A 923 29.72 38.25 -20.14
CA ALA A 923 30.28 37.05 -20.76
C ALA A 923 29.25 36.21 -21.52
N MET A 924 28.04 36.05 -20.97
CA MET A 924 26.97 35.30 -21.66
C MET A 924 26.49 36.02 -22.93
N ALA A 925 26.36 37.35 -22.89
CA ALA A 925 25.98 38.13 -24.06
C ALA A 925 27.07 38.09 -25.14
N THR A 926 28.33 38.20 -24.73
CA THR A 926 29.50 38.07 -25.61
C THR A 926 29.57 36.68 -26.24
N PHE A 927 29.36 35.62 -25.47
CA PHE A 927 29.28 34.23 -25.95
C PHE A 927 28.16 34.01 -26.98
N LYS A 928 26.96 34.50 -26.72
CA LYS A 928 25.84 34.43 -27.70
C LYS A 928 26.13 35.20 -28.99
N ASN A 929 26.83 36.33 -28.87
CA ASN A 929 27.22 37.14 -30.02
C ASN A 929 28.35 36.48 -30.82
N THR A 930 29.29 35.79 -30.17
CA THR A 930 30.37 35.08 -30.87
C THR A 930 29.92 33.80 -31.56
N ILE A 931 28.82 33.19 -31.11
CA ILE A 931 28.15 32.10 -31.85
C ILE A 931 27.35 32.66 -33.05
N GLY A 932 27.07 33.98 -33.05
CA GLY A 932 26.30 34.68 -34.07
C GLY A 932 27.10 35.21 -35.28
N THR A 933 26.57 36.26 -35.91
CA THR A 933 26.84 36.62 -37.31
C THR A 933 28.29 37.04 -37.62
N THR A 934 29.02 37.65 -36.69
CA THR A 934 30.39 38.15 -36.98
C THR A 934 31.41 37.01 -37.09
N PRO A 935 31.47 36.02 -36.18
CA PRO A 935 32.41 34.90 -36.31
C PRO A 935 31.96 33.81 -37.29
N MET A 936 30.68 33.78 -37.68
CA MET A 936 30.20 32.90 -38.76
C MET A 936 31.02 33.11 -40.04
N LYS A 937 31.22 34.36 -40.46
CA LYS A 937 32.03 34.65 -41.65
C LYS A 937 33.47 34.17 -41.51
N THR A 938 34.12 34.46 -40.37
CA THR A 938 35.50 34.01 -40.11
C THR A 938 35.62 32.48 -40.06
N ARG A 939 34.60 31.81 -39.52
CA ARG A 939 34.54 30.34 -39.48
C ARG A 939 34.34 29.78 -40.89
N ASP A 940 33.43 30.33 -41.68
CA ASP A 940 33.15 29.87 -43.03
C ASP A 940 34.39 30.10 -43.93
N ASP A 941 35.08 31.24 -43.77
CA ASP A 941 36.37 31.50 -44.43
C ASP A 941 37.43 30.45 -44.02
N ARG A 942 37.50 30.07 -42.74
CA ARG A 942 38.43 29.04 -42.25
C ARG A 942 38.06 27.64 -42.75
N ILE A 943 36.78 27.27 -42.74
CA ILE A 943 36.30 25.99 -43.28
C ILE A 943 36.65 25.90 -44.77
N ALA A 944 36.46 26.98 -45.53
CA ALA A 944 36.84 27.04 -46.93
C ALA A 944 38.36 26.83 -47.13
N VAL A 945 39.20 27.45 -46.30
CA VAL A 945 40.67 27.22 -46.33
C VAL A 945 41.02 25.77 -45.99
N LEU A 946 40.37 25.18 -44.99
CA LEU A 946 40.61 23.80 -44.57
C LEU A 946 40.15 22.78 -45.63
N GLN A 947 39.01 23.02 -46.27
CA GLN A 947 38.54 22.22 -47.42
C GLN A 947 39.50 22.35 -48.61
N ALA A 948 40.00 23.55 -48.90
CA ALA A 948 41.01 23.77 -49.94
C ALA A 948 42.33 23.03 -49.64
N GLN A 949 42.61 22.72 -48.37
CA GLN A 949 43.74 21.91 -47.93
C GLN A 949 43.42 20.41 -47.84
N GLY A 950 42.28 19.98 -48.40
CA GLY A 950 41.91 18.58 -48.55
C GLY A 950 41.19 17.96 -47.35
N MET A 951 40.78 18.75 -46.35
CA MET A 951 39.99 18.23 -45.22
C MET A 951 38.51 18.10 -45.59
N LEU A 952 37.94 16.91 -45.36
CA LEU A 952 36.50 16.63 -45.51
C LEU A 952 35.74 17.22 -44.32
N ILE A 953 35.46 18.52 -44.37
CA ILE A 953 34.69 19.25 -43.35
C ILE A 953 33.38 19.71 -44.01
N ASP A 954 32.27 19.58 -43.30
CA ASP A 954 30.97 20.07 -43.78
C ASP A 954 30.95 21.61 -43.87
N ALA A 955 30.43 22.15 -44.97
CA ALA A 955 30.35 23.59 -45.20
C ALA A 955 29.20 24.24 -44.42
N ALA A 956 28.19 23.47 -44.00
CA ALA A 956 26.97 23.98 -43.40
C ALA A 956 26.92 23.75 -41.89
N VAL A 957 27.55 24.63 -41.10
CA VAL A 957 27.48 24.58 -39.63
C VAL A 957 26.39 25.53 -39.11
N HIS A 958 25.19 24.98 -38.86
CA HIS A 958 24.03 25.71 -38.35
C HIS A 958 24.06 25.81 -36.82
N LEU A 959 24.37 26.99 -36.27
CA LEU A 959 24.45 27.23 -34.82
C LEU A 959 23.26 28.03 -34.27
N ASP A 960 22.23 28.27 -35.07
CA ASP A 960 21.08 29.11 -34.70
C ASP A 960 20.32 28.52 -33.50
N ARG A 961 20.18 27.19 -33.46
CA ARG A 961 19.56 26.49 -32.32
C ARG A 961 20.41 26.60 -31.05
N LEU A 962 21.74 26.50 -31.17
CA LEU A 962 22.66 26.63 -30.04
C LEU A 962 22.66 28.05 -29.49
N LYS A 963 22.62 29.07 -30.37
CA LYS A 963 22.47 30.47 -29.97
C LYS A 963 21.17 30.71 -29.22
N ALA A 964 20.05 30.18 -29.70
CA ALA A 964 18.74 30.32 -29.07
C ALA A 964 18.66 29.60 -27.71
N ALA A 965 19.38 28.48 -27.55
CA ALA A 965 19.38 27.67 -26.33
C ALA A 965 20.55 27.96 -25.38
N ALA A 966 21.41 28.95 -25.66
CA ALA A 966 22.66 29.18 -24.93
C ALA A 966 22.47 29.40 -23.41
N ASP A 967 21.34 29.98 -22.98
CA ASP A 967 21.00 30.18 -21.56
C ASP A 967 20.63 28.89 -20.83
N VAL A 968 20.26 27.84 -21.58
CA VAL A 968 19.79 26.56 -21.04
C VAL A 968 20.88 25.50 -21.13
N VAL A 969 21.83 25.65 -22.07
CA VAL A 969 22.94 24.71 -22.29
C VAL A 969 24.05 24.87 -21.24
N LEU A 970 24.25 26.08 -20.71
CA LEU A 970 25.22 26.35 -19.65
C LEU A 970 24.49 26.69 -18.35
N LEU A 971 24.82 25.98 -17.27
CA LEU A 971 24.24 26.21 -15.94
C LEU A 971 24.58 27.60 -15.35
N ALA A 972 25.57 28.30 -15.92
CA ALA A 972 25.97 29.67 -15.55
C ALA A 972 26.71 30.38 -16.72
N PRO A 973 26.82 31.73 -16.70
CA PRO A 973 27.67 32.47 -17.65
C PRO A 973 29.11 31.94 -17.70
N PRO A 974 29.68 31.69 -18.90
CA PRO A 974 31.06 31.24 -19.00
C PRO A 974 32.02 32.35 -18.55
N ILE A 975 33.22 31.98 -18.11
CA ILE A 975 34.32 32.94 -17.95
C ILE A 975 35.07 32.98 -19.27
N LEU A 976 35.16 34.15 -19.91
CA LEU A 976 35.86 34.30 -21.17
C LEU A 976 37.35 34.55 -20.93
N SER A 977 38.20 33.84 -21.66
CA SER A 977 39.66 33.97 -21.62
C SER A 977 40.26 33.80 -23.02
N LEU A 978 41.31 34.56 -23.36
CA LEU A 978 42.11 34.36 -24.57
C LEU A 978 42.93 33.07 -24.43
N LEU A 979 43.05 32.34 -25.55
CA LEU A 979 43.73 31.04 -25.59
C LEU A 979 45.23 31.21 -25.27
N GLY A 980 45.70 30.59 -24.18
CA GLY A 980 47.11 30.61 -23.77
C GLY A 980 47.45 31.45 -22.53
N GLU A 981 46.47 32.10 -21.89
CA GLU A 981 46.71 32.74 -20.59
C GLU A 981 46.81 31.67 -19.48
N ALA A 982 48.03 31.41 -19.00
CA ALA A 982 48.25 30.66 -17.78
C ALA A 982 47.88 31.55 -16.58
N ARG A 983 46.60 31.57 -16.18
CA ARG A 983 46.26 32.10 -14.87
C ARG A 983 46.79 31.14 -13.81
N VAL A 984 47.85 31.56 -13.12
CA VAL A 984 48.20 31.00 -11.81
C VAL A 984 46.98 31.26 -10.92
N ARG A 985 46.18 30.21 -10.69
CA ARG A 985 45.20 30.19 -9.62
C ARG A 985 45.86 29.70 -8.36
#